data_AF-A0A0B8N6T3-F1
#
_entry.id   AF-A0A0B8N6T3-F1
#
_cell.length_a   1.000
_cell.length_b   1.000
_cell.length_c   1.000
_cell.angle_alpha   90.00
_cell.angle_beta   90.00
_cell.angle_gamma   90.00
#
_symmetry.space_group_name_H-M   'P 1'
#
loop_
_entity.id
_entity.type
_entity.pdbx_description
1 polymer ?
#
loop_
_entity_poly.entity_id
_entity_poly.type
_entity_poly.pdbx_seq_one_letter_code
_entity_poly.pdbx_strand_id
1 'polypeptide(L)'
;MTSHVDTVSNAAATSDHPQPYKELGLKDDEYARIKEILGRRPTDAELAMYSVMWSEHCSYKSSKVHLRYFGETTTEEMKKSMLAGIGENAGVVDIGGGWAVTFKVESHNHPSYVEPYQGAATGVGGIVRDIMAMGARPIAVMDQLRFGAADHPDTRRVVDGVVRGVGGYGNSLGLPNVGGETVFDPSYQGNPLVNALCAGVMRVEDLHLAFASGQGNKIILFGARTGLDGIGGVSVLASDTFSGDESGSGRKKLPSVQVGDPFAEKVLIECCLELYHAGLVVGIQDLGGAGLSCATSELAAAGDGGMHIELDQVPLRAANMTPAEILSSESQERMCAVVTPDNVDAFMAVCRKWDVTATVIGEVTDGERLIITWHDEIVVDVPPRTVAHQGPVYERPVQRPADQDALNADSASRLNRPETGDELRDTLLKMLASPQLCSRKWITEQYDRYVRGNTVLAENADAGVIRIDEETGRGIALATDASGRYTKLDPYTGAQLALAEAFRNVAVTGATPKAVTNCLNFGSPEDPGVMWQFQQAVRGLADGCAALGIPVTGGNVSFYNQTGQTAILPTPVVGVLGVIDDVHRRIPTGLGTEPGETLILLGETRDELDGSIWAQVEHDHLGGLPPQVDLAREQLISEILVSGSRDGMISAAHDISEGGLIQTVVEAALAGETACRILLPEGADPFVTLFSESAGRVLVAVPRSEETRFSKMCDARGLPWVRIGVVDDGSDSVEVQGQFSVKLDDLRAAHEGTLPALFGNSDH
;
A
#
# COMPACT_ATOMS: atom_id res chain seq x y z
N MET A 1 -6.82 -45.79 1.96
CA MET A 1 -5.37 -46.05 1.97
C MET A 1 -4.78 -44.95 2.81
N THR A 2 -4.22 -45.27 3.98
CA THR A 2 -3.49 -44.30 4.81
C THR A 2 -2.40 -43.69 3.93
N SER A 3 -2.51 -42.39 3.63
CA SER A 3 -1.41 -41.66 3.00
C SER A 3 -0.21 -41.87 3.91
N HIS A 4 0.87 -42.44 3.38
CA HIS A 4 2.08 -42.66 4.15
C HIS A 4 2.58 -41.27 4.58
N VAL A 5 2.51 -40.95 5.87
CA VAL A 5 3.06 -39.71 6.40
C VAL A 5 4.58 -39.83 6.33
N ASP A 6 5.24 -38.84 5.74
CA ASP A 6 6.70 -38.83 5.62
C ASP A 6 7.32 -38.26 6.90
N THR A 7 7.90 -39.14 7.72
CA THR A 7 8.46 -38.81 9.02
C THR A 7 9.96 -38.52 8.94
N VAL A 8 10.50 -37.85 9.96
CA VAL A 8 11.95 -37.56 10.07
C VAL A 8 12.79 -38.84 10.07
N SER A 9 12.30 -39.90 10.71
CA SER A 9 12.96 -41.22 10.73
C SER A 9 12.95 -41.88 9.35
N ASN A 10 11.84 -41.79 8.62
CA ASN A 10 11.73 -42.29 7.24
C ASN A 10 12.64 -41.50 6.29
N ALA A 11 12.69 -40.17 6.43
CA ALA A 11 13.55 -39.30 5.63
C ALA A 11 15.04 -39.62 5.81
N ALA A 12 15.46 -39.93 7.04
CA ALA A 12 16.82 -40.40 7.31
C ALA A 12 17.13 -41.77 6.67
N ALA A 13 16.14 -42.66 6.59
CA ALA A 13 16.29 -44.00 6.01
C ALA A 13 16.22 -44.04 4.46
N THR A 14 15.75 -42.96 3.83
CA THR A 14 15.42 -42.93 2.38
C THR A 14 16.06 -41.73 1.67
N SER A 15 17.38 -41.55 1.82
CA SER A 15 18.13 -40.38 1.31
C SER A 15 17.98 -40.10 -0.19
N ASP A 16 17.71 -41.14 -0.98
CA ASP A 16 17.64 -41.09 -2.45
C ASP A 16 16.20 -41.02 -2.98
N HIS A 17 15.20 -40.90 -2.10
CA HIS A 17 13.80 -40.75 -2.52
C HIS A 17 13.62 -39.45 -3.33
N PRO A 18 13.10 -39.51 -4.57
CA PRO A 18 12.83 -38.30 -5.35
C PRO A 18 11.75 -37.43 -4.71
N GLN A 19 11.99 -36.12 -4.62
CA GLN A 19 11.03 -35.14 -4.09
C GLN A 19 10.71 -34.04 -5.11
N PRO A 20 9.47 -33.51 -5.16
CA PRO A 20 9.02 -32.56 -6.18
C PRO A 20 9.41 -31.10 -5.89
N TYR A 21 10.64 -30.84 -5.41
CA TYR A 21 11.06 -29.49 -4.97
C TYR A 21 10.95 -28.41 -6.07
N LYS A 22 11.18 -28.77 -7.35
CA LYS A 22 11.02 -27.84 -8.48
C LYS A 22 9.57 -27.41 -8.69
N GLU A 23 8.63 -28.33 -8.48
CA GLU A 23 7.18 -28.04 -8.59
C GLU A 23 6.73 -27.12 -7.45
N LEU A 24 7.47 -27.11 -6.35
CA LEU A 24 7.30 -26.22 -5.20
C LEU A 24 8.09 -24.90 -5.33
N GLY A 25 8.67 -24.60 -6.50
CA GLY A 25 9.36 -23.34 -6.76
C GLY A 25 10.80 -23.25 -6.23
N LEU A 26 11.38 -24.33 -5.71
CA LEU A 26 12.77 -24.37 -5.26
C LEU A 26 13.76 -24.67 -6.42
N LYS A 27 14.94 -24.04 -6.35
CA LYS A 27 16.07 -24.32 -7.25
C LYS A 27 16.91 -25.52 -6.77
N ASP A 28 17.72 -26.06 -7.68
CA ASP A 28 18.59 -27.22 -7.40
C ASP A 28 19.58 -26.96 -6.25
N ASP A 29 20.14 -25.76 -6.19
CA ASP A 29 21.05 -25.29 -5.15
C ASP A 29 20.34 -25.02 -3.82
N GLU A 30 19.13 -24.45 -3.85
CA GLU A 30 18.29 -24.27 -2.66
C GLU A 30 17.95 -25.62 -2.02
N TYR A 31 17.53 -26.62 -2.81
CA TYR A 31 17.25 -27.97 -2.31
C TYR A 31 18.50 -28.67 -1.76
N ALA A 32 19.64 -28.54 -2.43
CA ALA A 32 20.91 -29.08 -1.92
C ALA A 32 21.29 -28.47 -0.57
N ARG A 33 21.11 -27.14 -0.41
CA ARG A 33 21.37 -26.44 0.84
C ARG A 33 20.42 -26.88 1.96
N ILE A 34 19.15 -27.12 1.68
CA ILE A 34 18.19 -27.68 2.66
C ILE A 34 18.69 -29.04 3.15
N LYS A 35 19.15 -29.91 2.25
CA LYS A 35 19.70 -31.21 2.63
C LYS A 35 20.95 -31.10 3.51
N GLU A 36 21.82 -30.15 3.22
CA GLU A 36 23.02 -29.88 4.02
C GLU A 36 22.66 -29.40 5.43
N ILE A 37 21.69 -28.47 5.53
CA ILE A 37 21.18 -27.96 6.82
C ILE A 37 20.60 -29.09 7.68
N LEU A 38 19.83 -29.98 7.07
CA LEU A 38 19.15 -31.06 7.79
C LEU A 38 20.03 -32.31 8.00
N GLY A 39 21.13 -32.45 7.24
CA GLY A 39 21.95 -33.66 7.23
C GLY A 39 21.27 -34.90 6.62
N ARG A 40 20.11 -34.71 5.98
CA ARG A 40 19.27 -35.74 5.35
C ARG A 40 18.39 -35.08 4.29
N ARG A 41 17.59 -35.87 3.54
CA ARG A 41 16.50 -35.27 2.77
C ARG A 41 15.45 -34.67 3.71
N PRO A 42 14.80 -33.55 3.33
CA PRO A 42 13.66 -33.04 4.10
C PRO A 42 12.49 -34.03 4.06
N THR A 43 11.62 -34.00 5.06
CA THR A 43 10.27 -34.58 4.93
C THR A 43 9.43 -33.77 3.94
N ASP A 44 8.28 -34.29 3.51
CA ASP A 44 7.34 -33.51 2.69
C ASP A 44 6.88 -32.21 3.40
N ALA A 45 6.68 -32.26 4.72
CA ALA A 45 6.32 -31.10 5.53
C ALA A 45 7.46 -30.08 5.62
N GLU A 46 8.69 -30.53 5.89
CA GLU A 46 9.86 -29.65 5.93
C GLU A 46 10.13 -29.02 4.55
N LEU A 47 10.01 -29.80 3.48
CA LEU A 47 10.21 -29.30 2.12
C LEU A 47 9.18 -28.23 1.77
N ALA A 48 7.91 -28.42 2.15
CA ALA A 48 6.86 -27.41 1.98
C ALA A 48 7.17 -26.14 2.80
N MET A 49 7.57 -26.28 4.08
CA MET A 49 7.94 -25.14 4.92
C MET A 49 9.10 -24.34 4.32
N TYR A 50 10.18 -25.00 3.90
CA TYR A 50 11.31 -24.32 3.25
C TYR A 50 10.92 -23.69 1.92
N SER A 51 10.12 -24.38 1.09
CA SER A 51 9.65 -23.85 -0.19
C SER A 51 8.92 -22.52 -0.03
N VAL A 52 7.97 -22.44 0.90
CA VAL A 52 7.17 -21.22 1.05
C VAL A 52 7.98 -20.13 1.74
N MET A 53 8.74 -20.46 2.80
CA MET A 53 9.52 -19.47 3.54
C MET A 53 10.74 -18.94 2.76
N TRP A 54 11.27 -19.70 1.79
CA TRP A 54 12.34 -19.25 0.89
C TRP A 54 11.82 -18.72 -0.47
N SER A 55 10.50 -18.55 -0.61
CA SER A 55 9.90 -17.87 -1.77
C SER A 55 10.33 -16.41 -1.83
N GLU A 56 10.19 -15.75 -2.99
CA GLU A 56 10.51 -14.33 -3.12
C GLU A 56 9.62 -13.48 -2.19
N HIS A 57 8.34 -13.83 -2.09
CA HIS A 57 7.34 -13.11 -1.31
C HIS A 57 7.61 -13.16 0.21
N CYS A 58 8.00 -14.30 0.78
CA CYS A 58 8.34 -14.37 2.22
C CYS A 58 9.76 -13.89 2.53
N SER A 59 10.75 -14.30 1.73
CA SER A 59 12.16 -14.10 2.10
C SER A 59 12.77 -12.78 1.62
N TYR A 60 12.14 -12.14 0.63
CA TYR A 60 12.65 -10.97 -0.07
C TYR A 60 14.03 -11.23 -0.68
N LYS A 61 14.29 -12.45 -1.15
CA LYS A 61 15.65 -12.93 -1.52
C LYS A 61 16.35 -12.07 -2.58
N SER A 62 15.62 -11.40 -3.46
CA SER A 62 16.19 -10.52 -4.48
C SER A 62 16.19 -9.04 -4.08
N SER A 63 15.32 -8.60 -3.18
CA SER A 63 15.18 -7.20 -2.74
C SER A 63 15.95 -6.86 -1.46
N LYS A 64 16.10 -7.82 -0.53
CA LYS A 64 16.68 -7.62 0.81
C LYS A 64 18.03 -6.91 0.78
N VAL A 65 18.89 -7.21 -0.20
CA VAL A 65 20.21 -6.56 -0.33
C VAL A 65 20.12 -5.06 -0.61
N HIS A 66 19.07 -4.62 -1.30
CA HIS A 66 18.83 -3.22 -1.65
C HIS A 66 18.04 -2.50 -0.55
N LEU A 67 17.07 -3.17 0.08
CA LEU A 67 16.26 -2.60 1.17
C LEU A 67 17.09 -2.21 2.41
N ARG A 68 18.26 -2.84 2.62
CA ARG A 68 19.22 -2.41 3.67
C ARG A 68 19.58 -0.93 3.57
N TYR A 69 19.51 -0.34 2.38
CA TYR A 69 19.80 1.06 2.15
C TYR A 69 18.89 2.01 2.94
N PHE A 70 17.62 1.64 3.21
CA PHE A 70 16.76 2.40 4.12
C PHE A 70 17.36 2.47 5.52
N GLY A 71 17.87 1.34 6.05
CA GLY A 71 18.53 1.30 7.36
C GLY A 71 19.84 2.09 7.39
N GLU A 72 20.61 2.08 6.29
CA GLU A 72 21.87 2.82 6.16
C GLU A 72 21.68 4.34 6.09
N THR A 73 20.57 4.80 5.52
CA THR A 73 20.24 6.23 5.34
C THR A 73 19.40 6.80 6.49
N THR A 74 18.81 5.96 7.33
CA THR A 74 18.00 6.41 8.48
C THR A 74 18.88 7.12 9.52
N THR A 75 18.68 8.44 9.65
CA THR A 75 19.29 9.34 10.64
C THR A 75 18.80 9.08 12.08
N GLU A 76 19.54 9.60 13.06
CA GLU A 76 19.18 9.48 14.48
C GLU A 76 17.89 10.23 14.84
N GLU A 77 17.61 11.35 14.17
CA GLU A 77 16.36 12.09 14.30
C GLU A 77 15.16 11.25 13.87
N MET A 78 15.27 10.56 12.73
CA MET A 78 14.22 9.67 12.22
C MET A 78 14.01 8.45 13.12
N LYS A 79 15.07 7.91 13.75
CA LYS A 79 14.92 6.80 14.70
C LYS A 79 14.13 7.20 15.95
N LYS A 80 14.22 8.45 16.39
CA LYS A 80 13.51 8.93 17.60
C LYS A 80 11.99 8.98 17.43
N SER A 81 11.47 9.06 16.22
CA SER A 81 10.03 9.05 15.96
C SER A 81 9.46 7.65 15.78
N MET A 82 10.30 6.63 15.60
CA MET A 82 9.87 5.23 15.47
C MET A 82 9.93 4.51 16.82
N LEU A 83 8.80 3.95 17.24
CA LEU A 83 8.70 3.05 18.39
C LEU A 83 8.98 1.60 18.00
N ALA A 84 8.63 1.23 16.78
CA ALA A 84 8.96 -0.03 16.12
C ALA A 84 9.19 0.23 14.63
N GLY A 85 10.20 -0.41 14.04
CA GLY A 85 10.60 -0.20 12.64
C GLY A 85 10.62 -1.49 11.83
N ILE A 86 11.38 -1.46 10.73
CA ILE A 86 11.53 -2.60 9.82
C ILE A 86 11.96 -3.86 10.59
N GLY A 87 11.18 -4.94 10.46
CA GLY A 87 11.41 -6.23 11.11
C GLY A 87 10.25 -6.71 11.99
N GLU A 88 9.36 -5.79 12.38
CA GLU A 88 8.06 -6.12 12.99
C GLU A 88 6.96 -6.22 11.93
N ASN A 89 5.78 -6.79 12.26
CA ASN A 89 4.67 -6.98 11.31
C ASN A 89 4.22 -5.65 10.67
N ALA A 90 4.22 -4.57 11.44
CA ALA A 90 4.03 -3.21 10.95
C ALA A 90 4.82 -2.19 11.79
N GLY A 91 5.29 -1.12 11.14
CA GLY A 91 6.02 -0.06 11.83
C GLY A 91 5.10 0.79 12.73
N VAL A 92 5.63 1.31 13.84
CA VAL A 92 4.89 2.09 14.85
C VAL A 92 5.58 3.42 15.07
N VAL A 93 4.81 4.51 15.01
CA VAL A 93 5.28 5.90 15.09
C VAL A 93 4.63 6.60 16.27
N ASP A 94 5.43 7.32 17.06
CA ASP A 94 4.92 8.23 18.07
C ASP A 94 4.36 9.50 17.41
N ILE A 95 3.08 9.79 17.66
CA ILE A 95 2.39 10.97 17.13
C ILE A 95 2.11 12.03 18.22
N GLY A 96 2.68 11.84 19.41
CA GLY A 96 2.61 12.74 20.55
C GLY A 96 1.38 12.53 21.44
N GLY A 97 1.37 13.16 22.62
CA GLY A 97 0.28 13.07 23.62
C GLY A 97 -0.09 11.64 24.05
N GLY A 98 0.90 10.75 24.04
CA GLY A 98 0.75 9.35 24.43
C GLY A 98 0.05 8.46 23.41
N TRP A 99 -0.13 8.94 22.17
CA TRP A 99 -0.69 8.16 21.07
C TRP A 99 0.41 7.65 20.14
N ALA A 100 0.23 6.44 19.64
CA ALA A 100 1.04 5.85 18.59
C ALA A 100 0.15 5.39 17.43
N VAL A 101 0.72 5.42 16.22
CA VAL A 101 0.07 4.96 15.00
C VAL A 101 0.92 3.88 14.37
N THR A 102 0.27 2.81 13.93
CA THR A 102 0.85 1.86 13.00
C THR A 102 0.12 1.94 11.68
N PHE A 103 0.86 1.82 10.60
CA PHE A 103 0.30 1.84 9.25
C PHE A 103 1.24 1.07 8.32
N LYS A 104 0.65 0.36 7.38
CA LYS A 104 1.36 -0.49 6.42
C LYS A 104 0.54 -0.59 5.16
N VAL A 105 1.22 -0.71 4.03
CA VAL A 105 0.64 -1.06 2.73
C VAL A 105 1.17 -2.42 2.27
N GLU A 106 0.27 -3.25 1.75
CA GLU A 106 0.56 -4.56 1.16
C GLU A 106 -0.02 -4.68 -0.25
N SER A 107 0.28 -5.78 -0.94
CA SER A 107 -0.29 -6.06 -2.26
C SER A 107 -0.81 -7.48 -2.42
N HIS A 108 -1.87 -7.60 -3.21
CA HIS A 108 -2.57 -8.85 -3.53
C HIS A 108 -2.79 -8.96 -5.06
N ASN A 109 -1.74 -8.66 -5.83
CA ASN A 109 -1.79 -8.50 -7.29
C ASN A 109 -2.23 -9.78 -8.04
N HIS A 110 -1.43 -10.86 -7.96
CA HIS A 110 -1.73 -12.11 -8.68
C HIS A 110 -3.07 -12.74 -8.28
N PRO A 111 -3.43 -12.85 -6.97
CA PRO A 111 -4.75 -13.33 -6.58
C PRO A 111 -5.88 -12.49 -7.18
N SER A 112 -5.75 -11.16 -7.19
CA SER A 112 -6.76 -10.25 -7.71
C SER A 112 -6.89 -10.27 -9.24
N TYR A 113 -5.90 -10.78 -9.96
CA TYR A 113 -6.07 -11.04 -11.39
C TYR A 113 -6.90 -12.31 -11.64
N VAL A 114 -6.62 -13.37 -10.87
CA VAL A 114 -7.23 -14.69 -11.02
C VAL A 114 -8.67 -14.71 -10.52
N GLU A 115 -8.91 -14.23 -9.29
CA GLU A 115 -10.22 -14.08 -8.68
C GLU A 115 -10.30 -12.68 -8.05
N PRO A 116 -10.81 -11.68 -8.80
CA PRO A 116 -10.70 -10.28 -8.40
C PRO A 116 -11.39 -9.91 -7.09
N TYR A 117 -12.56 -10.50 -6.80
CA TYR A 117 -13.30 -10.18 -5.57
C TYR A 117 -12.55 -10.70 -4.35
N GLN A 118 -12.19 -11.98 -4.37
CA GLN A 118 -11.56 -12.64 -3.26
C GLN A 118 -10.14 -12.14 -3.06
N GLY A 119 -9.37 -11.95 -4.15
CA GLY A 119 -8.01 -11.40 -4.07
C GLY A 119 -7.96 -10.04 -3.38
N ALA A 120 -8.88 -9.14 -3.74
CA ALA A 120 -8.96 -7.82 -3.13
C ALA A 120 -9.48 -7.88 -1.69
N ALA A 121 -10.53 -8.67 -1.43
CA ALA A 121 -11.10 -8.83 -0.10
C ALA A 121 -10.10 -9.39 0.91
N THR A 122 -9.35 -10.45 0.54
CA THR A 122 -8.32 -11.02 1.42
C THR A 122 -7.10 -10.12 1.54
N GLY A 123 -6.83 -9.25 0.56
CA GLY A 123 -5.81 -8.20 0.68
C GLY A 123 -6.15 -7.18 1.76
N VAL A 124 -7.42 -6.74 1.83
CA VAL A 124 -7.89 -5.85 2.92
C VAL A 124 -7.84 -6.57 4.26
N GLY A 125 -8.30 -7.82 4.35
CA GLY A 125 -8.23 -8.58 5.61
C GLY A 125 -6.79 -8.81 6.08
N GLY A 126 -5.88 -9.19 5.19
CA GLY A 126 -4.46 -9.37 5.50
C GLY A 126 -3.85 -8.16 6.19
N ILE A 127 -3.97 -7.00 5.57
CA ILE A 127 -3.37 -5.77 6.12
C ILE A 127 -4.01 -5.31 7.43
N VAL A 128 -5.30 -5.59 7.64
CA VAL A 128 -5.98 -5.32 8.92
C VAL A 128 -5.42 -6.21 10.03
N ARG A 129 -5.09 -7.48 9.72
CA ARG A 129 -4.50 -8.42 10.69
C ARG A 129 -3.09 -8.03 11.09
N ASP A 130 -2.26 -7.52 10.18
CA ASP A 130 -0.94 -6.98 10.52
C ASP A 130 -1.02 -5.87 11.57
N ILE A 131 -1.96 -4.95 11.36
CA ILE A 131 -2.18 -3.80 12.24
C ILE A 131 -2.66 -4.26 13.62
N MET A 132 -3.58 -5.21 13.68
CA MET A 132 -4.09 -5.71 14.97
C MET A 132 -3.07 -6.59 15.72
N ALA A 133 -2.15 -7.26 15.01
CA ALA A 133 -1.06 -8.04 15.63
C ALA A 133 -0.08 -7.14 16.41
N MET A 134 0.00 -5.85 16.06
CA MET A 134 0.76 -4.86 16.83
C MET A 134 0.01 -4.35 18.07
N GLY A 135 -1.22 -4.83 18.33
CA GLY A 135 -2.09 -4.34 19.40
C GLY A 135 -2.81 -3.03 19.10
N ALA A 136 -2.70 -2.52 17.87
CA ALA A 136 -3.43 -1.33 17.44
C ALA A 136 -4.85 -1.66 17.02
N ARG A 137 -5.78 -0.76 17.30
CA ARG A 137 -7.13 -0.82 16.74
C ARG A 137 -7.10 -0.28 15.31
N PRO A 138 -7.45 -1.08 14.28
CA PRO A 138 -7.65 -0.57 12.92
C PRO A 138 -8.71 0.54 12.91
N ILE A 139 -8.42 1.64 12.20
CA ILE A 139 -9.31 2.81 12.17
C ILE A 139 -9.70 3.24 10.76
N ALA A 140 -8.94 2.88 9.74
CA ALA A 140 -9.25 3.13 8.34
C ALA A 140 -8.38 2.31 7.39
N VAL A 141 -8.83 2.22 6.15
CA VAL A 141 -8.12 1.60 5.03
C VAL A 141 -8.01 2.57 3.85
N MET A 142 -7.11 2.25 2.92
CA MET A 142 -6.98 2.89 1.61
C MET A 142 -6.63 1.85 0.54
N ASP A 143 -6.98 2.08 -0.72
CA ASP A 143 -6.70 1.18 -1.84
C ASP A 143 -5.94 1.88 -2.98
N GLN A 144 -4.77 1.35 -3.36
CA GLN A 144 -4.02 1.81 -4.53
C GLN A 144 -4.17 0.79 -5.65
N LEU A 145 -4.99 1.15 -6.64
CA LEU A 145 -5.44 0.28 -7.71
C LEU A 145 -4.79 0.70 -9.03
N ARG A 146 -4.30 -0.28 -9.79
CA ARG A 146 -3.83 -0.09 -11.17
C ARG A 146 -4.45 -1.15 -12.06
N PHE A 147 -5.17 -0.74 -13.08
CA PHE A 147 -5.85 -1.63 -14.01
C PHE A 147 -5.33 -1.45 -15.44
N GLY A 148 -5.68 -2.40 -16.31
CA GLY A 148 -5.46 -2.30 -17.76
C GLY A 148 -6.16 -1.08 -18.39
N ALA A 149 -6.17 -1.03 -19.72
CA ALA A 149 -6.91 0.02 -20.43
C ALA A 149 -8.39 -0.02 -20.03
N ALA A 150 -8.97 1.14 -19.73
CA ALA A 150 -10.30 1.23 -19.13
C ALA A 150 -11.43 0.68 -20.03
N ASP A 151 -11.24 0.75 -21.34
CA ASP A 151 -12.16 0.25 -22.37
C ASP A 151 -11.88 -1.21 -22.79
N HIS A 152 -10.83 -1.84 -22.27
CA HIS A 152 -10.51 -3.22 -22.58
C HIS A 152 -11.58 -4.17 -21.99
N PRO A 153 -12.06 -5.19 -22.73
CA PRO A 153 -13.15 -6.05 -22.28
C PRO A 153 -12.93 -6.73 -20.92
N ASP A 154 -11.70 -7.19 -20.66
CA ASP A 154 -11.38 -7.88 -19.40
C ASP A 154 -11.22 -6.92 -18.21
N THR A 155 -10.90 -5.65 -18.45
CA THR A 155 -10.73 -4.66 -17.37
C THR A 155 -12.02 -4.49 -16.57
N ARG A 156 -13.19 -4.61 -17.22
CA ARG A 156 -14.49 -4.59 -16.52
C ARG A 156 -14.62 -5.68 -15.47
N ARG A 157 -14.18 -6.91 -15.75
CA ARG A 157 -14.23 -8.03 -14.80
C ARG A 157 -13.35 -7.75 -13.59
N VAL A 158 -12.13 -7.26 -13.84
CA VAL A 158 -11.15 -7.00 -12.80
C VAL A 158 -11.60 -5.82 -11.92
N VAL A 159 -12.02 -4.70 -12.52
CA VAL A 159 -12.50 -3.52 -11.79
C VAL A 159 -13.73 -3.84 -10.94
N ASP A 160 -14.77 -4.49 -11.51
CA ASP A 160 -15.99 -4.83 -10.75
C ASP A 160 -15.67 -5.71 -9.55
N GLY A 161 -14.90 -6.79 -9.77
CA GLY A 161 -14.59 -7.70 -8.69
C GLY A 161 -13.70 -7.07 -7.62
N VAL A 162 -12.64 -6.35 -7.99
CA VAL A 162 -11.75 -5.68 -7.01
C VAL A 162 -12.50 -4.66 -6.18
N VAL A 163 -13.24 -3.73 -6.79
CA VAL A 163 -13.97 -2.67 -6.07
C VAL A 163 -14.99 -3.30 -5.11
N ARG A 164 -15.75 -4.30 -5.57
CA ARG A 164 -16.70 -5.01 -4.70
C ARG A 164 -16.02 -5.81 -3.60
N GLY A 165 -14.82 -6.35 -3.84
CA GLY A 165 -14.02 -7.06 -2.85
C GLY A 165 -13.51 -6.14 -1.73
N VAL A 166 -12.91 -5.00 -2.12
CA VAL A 166 -12.46 -3.96 -1.18
C VAL A 166 -13.62 -3.46 -0.32
N GLY A 167 -14.71 -3.01 -0.97
CA GLY A 167 -15.89 -2.52 -0.26
C GLY A 167 -16.56 -3.62 0.57
N GLY A 168 -16.69 -4.84 0.05
CA GLY A 168 -17.30 -5.98 0.73
C GLY A 168 -16.61 -6.31 2.05
N TYR A 169 -15.28 -6.28 2.09
CA TYR A 169 -14.51 -6.56 3.30
C TYR A 169 -14.47 -5.36 4.26
N GLY A 170 -14.05 -4.18 3.78
CA GLY A 170 -13.90 -2.97 4.60
C GLY A 170 -15.21 -2.52 5.25
N ASN A 171 -16.31 -2.50 4.48
CA ASN A 171 -17.62 -2.11 4.98
C ASN A 171 -18.13 -3.08 6.06
N SER A 172 -17.90 -4.39 5.88
CA SER A 172 -18.32 -5.44 6.82
C SER A 172 -17.53 -5.40 8.13
N LEU A 173 -16.24 -5.05 8.07
CA LEU A 173 -15.43 -4.77 9.25
C LEU A 173 -15.85 -3.49 9.99
N GLY A 174 -16.50 -2.57 9.28
CA GLY A 174 -16.79 -1.23 9.78
C GLY A 174 -15.55 -0.35 9.81
N LEU A 175 -14.71 -0.45 8.79
CA LEU A 175 -13.57 0.44 8.57
C LEU A 175 -13.86 1.37 7.39
N PRO A 176 -13.80 2.69 7.59
CA PRO A 176 -13.94 3.62 6.48
C PRO A 176 -12.74 3.48 5.54
N ASN A 177 -13.00 3.46 4.24
CA ASN A 177 -11.99 3.73 3.24
C ASN A 177 -11.86 5.25 3.09
N VAL A 178 -10.69 5.79 3.40
CA VAL A 178 -10.47 7.24 3.51
C VAL A 178 -9.66 7.83 2.35
N GLY A 179 -9.33 7.03 1.33
CA GLY A 179 -8.62 7.50 0.15
C GLY A 179 -7.91 6.36 -0.56
N GLY A 180 -7.14 6.70 -1.58
CA GLY A 180 -6.51 5.71 -2.43
C GLY A 180 -6.18 6.30 -3.79
N GLU A 181 -5.82 5.44 -4.72
CA GLU A 181 -5.46 5.84 -6.07
C GLU A 181 -6.05 4.87 -7.07
N THR A 182 -6.44 5.35 -8.25
CA THR A 182 -6.83 4.47 -9.36
C THR A 182 -6.26 4.99 -10.65
N VAL A 183 -5.52 4.15 -11.37
CA VAL A 183 -4.96 4.46 -12.70
C VAL A 183 -5.31 3.35 -13.67
N PHE A 184 -5.57 3.73 -14.92
CA PHE A 184 -5.85 2.81 -16.02
C PHE A 184 -4.73 2.91 -17.06
N ASP A 185 -3.93 1.86 -17.24
CA ASP A 185 -2.87 1.86 -18.25
C ASP A 185 -2.71 0.46 -18.86
N PRO A 186 -2.56 0.34 -20.20
CA PRO A 186 -2.38 -0.96 -20.85
C PRO A 186 -1.25 -1.82 -20.27
N SER A 187 -0.23 -1.21 -19.66
CA SER A 187 0.88 -1.95 -19.04
C SER A 187 0.46 -2.87 -17.89
N TYR A 188 -0.70 -2.63 -17.27
CA TYR A 188 -1.24 -3.47 -16.18
C TYR A 188 -2.28 -4.50 -16.67
N GLN A 189 -2.50 -4.64 -17.98
CA GLN A 189 -3.59 -5.48 -18.52
C GLN A 189 -3.55 -6.94 -18.06
N GLY A 190 -2.36 -7.53 -17.99
CA GLY A 190 -2.16 -8.91 -17.51
C GLY A 190 -1.70 -9.03 -16.06
N ASN A 191 -1.43 -7.91 -15.39
CA ASN A 191 -0.95 -7.83 -14.01
C ASN A 191 -1.51 -6.55 -13.36
N PRO A 192 -2.80 -6.54 -12.98
CA PRO A 192 -3.36 -5.44 -12.20
C PRO A 192 -2.64 -5.35 -10.85
N LEU A 193 -2.55 -4.14 -10.32
CA LEU A 193 -2.04 -3.90 -8.97
C LEU A 193 -3.21 -3.63 -8.04
N VAL A 194 -3.25 -4.37 -6.93
CA VAL A 194 -4.25 -4.22 -5.88
C VAL A 194 -3.49 -4.14 -4.57
N ASN A 195 -3.29 -2.91 -4.12
CA ASN A 195 -2.57 -2.61 -2.91
C ASN A 195 -3.56 -2.09 -1.86
N ALA A 196 -3.40 -2.53 -0.62
CA ALA A 196 -4.25 -2.16 0.49
C ALA A 196 -3.39 -1.60 1.62
N LEU A 197 -3.77 -0.43 2.13
CA LEU A 197 -3.18 0.18 3.31
C LEU A 197 -4.18 0.11 4.45
N CYS A 198 -3.70 -0.16 5.67
CA CYS A 198 -4.48 0.01 6.88
C CYS A 198 -3.71 0.86 7.89
N ALA A 199 -4.44 1.72 8.62
CA ALA A 199 -3.91 2.47 9.75
C ALA A 199 -4.62 2.04 11.03
N GLY A 200 -3.85 1.91 12.11
CA GLY A 200 -4.36 1.61 13.44
C GLY A 200 -3.71 2.49 14.51
N VAL A 201 -4.44 2.67 15.61
CA VAL A 201 -4.01 3.52 16.73
C VAL A 201 -3.95 2.73 18.03
N MET A 202 -3.02 3.12 18.90
CA MET A 202 -2.86 2.59 20.26
C MET A 202 -2.29 3.68 21.18
N ARG A 203 -2.30 3.44 22.48
CA ARG A 203 -1.50 4.23 23.41
C ARG A 203 -0.05 3.76 23.33
N VAL A 204 0.89 4.68 23.52
CA VAL A 204 2.33 4.36 23.54
C VAL A 204 2.65 3.29 24.61
N GLU A 205 1.95 3.33 25.74
CA GLU A 205 2.12 2.36 26.84
C GLU A 205 1.54 0.97 26.55
N ASP A 206 0.65 0.85 25.55
CA ASP A 206 0.03 -0.41 25.14
C ASP A 206 0.82 -1.12 24.02
N LEU A 207 1.97 -0.56 23.60
CA LEU A 207 2.80 -1.19 22.58
C LEU A 207 3.45 -2.46 23.14
N HIS A 208 3.13 -3.60 22.54
CA HIS A 208 3.73 -4.89 22.85
C HIS A 208 4.59 -5.33 21.66
N LEU A 209 5.88 -5.56 21.89
CA LEU A 209 6.77 -6.17 20.90
C LEU A 209 6.68 -7.69 21.03
N ALA A 210 6.46 -8.38 19.91
CA ALA A 210 6.25 -9.82 19.93
C ALA A 210 7.57 -10.57 20.17
N PHE A 211 7.73 -11.20 21.33
CA PHE A 211 8.81 -12.15 21.59
C PHE A 211 8.23 -13.45 22.18
N ALA A 212 8.51 -14.59 21.56
CA ALA A 212 8.15 -15.90 22.11
C ALA A 212 9.16 -16.36 23.18
N SER A 213 9.52 -15.49 24.12
CA SER A 213 10.47 -15.82 25.18
C SER A 213 9.76 -16.37 26.42
N GLY A 214 10.41 -17.33 27.09
CA GLY A 214 9.88 -17.97 28.29
C GLY A 214 9.48 -19.42 28.08
N GLN A 215 10.33 -20.33 28.56
CA GLN A 215 10.09 -21.76 28.57
C GLN A 215 8.72 -22.10 29.18
N GLY A 216 7.98 -22.99 28.52
CA GLY A 216 6.67 -23.46 28.97
C GLY A 216 5.50 -22.56 28.55
N ASN A 217 5.77 -21.39 27.95
CA ASN A 217 4.71 -20.59 27.34
C ASN A 217 3.96 -21.41 26.28
N LYS A 218 2.64 -21.30 26.29
CA LYS A 218 1.75 -22.03 25.40
C LYS A 218 1.57 -21.29 24.09
N ILE A 219 1.54 -22.06 23.02
CA ILE A 219 1.23 -21.58 21.66
C ILE A 219 -0.23 -21.90 21.40
N ILE A 220 -1.02 -20.85 21.21
CA ILE A 220 -2.48 -20.95 21.03
C ILE A 220 -2.84 -20.46 19.63
N LEU A 221 -3.44 -21.34 18.83
CA LEU A 221 -4.07 -20.96 17.57
C LEU A 221 -5.50 -20.55 17.85
N PHE A 222 -5.92 -19.39 17.36
CA PHE A 222 -7.28 -18.90 17.54
C PHE A 222 -7.80 -18.19 16.28
N GLY A 223 -9.13 -18.18 16.12
CA GLY A 223 -9.81 -17.71 14.91
C GLY A 223 -10.46 -18.84 14.11
N ALA A 224 -10.44 -18.73 12.78
CA ALA A 224 -11.06 -19.69 11.87
C ALA A 224 -10.36 -21.06 11.84
N ARG A 225 -11.05 -22.07 11.31
CA ARG A 225 -10.49 -23.43 11.15
C ARG A 225 -9.64 -23.53 9.88
N THR A 226 -8.55 -24.28 9.98
CA THR A 226 -7.59 -24.55 8.90
C THR A 226 -8.20 -25.45 7.82
N GLY A 227 -8.14 -25.01 6.57
CA GLY A 227 -8.65 -25.71 5.39
C GLY A 227 -7.62 -25.80 4.28
N LEU A 228 -8.04 -26.37 3.15
CA LEU A 228 -7.23 -26.42 1.93
C LEU A 228 -7.40 -25.08 1.20
N ASP A 229 -6.89 -23.97 1.72
CA ASP A 229 -7.03 -22.63 1.10
C ASP A 229 -5.64 -22.07 0.78
N GLY A 230 -5.46 -21.52 -0.42
CA GLY A 230 -4.24 -20.80 -0.82
C GLY A 230 -2.94 -21.62 -0.84
N ILE A 231 -2.99 -22.95 -0.71
CA ILE A 231 -1.78 -23.79 -0.65
C ILE A 231 -0.95 -23.63 -1.92
N GLY A 232 0.26 -23.09 -1.78
CA GLY A 232 1.19 -22.82 -2.89
C GLY A 232 1.01 -21.45 -3.55
N GLY A 233 0.13 -20.58 -3.02
CA GLY A 233 -0.08 -19.22 -3.54
C GLY A 233 1.21 -18.39 -3.48
N VAL A 234 1.88 -18.39 -2.34
CA VAL A 234 3.09 -17.60 -2.10
C VAL A 234 4.35 -18.13 -2.82
N SER A 235 4.53 -19.45 -2.87
CA SER A 235 5.72 -20.06 -3.51
C SER A 235 5.61 -20.21 -5.03
N VAL A 236 4.41 -20.40 -5.57
CA VAL A 236 4.21 -20.69 -7.00
C VAL A 236 3.52 -19.53 -7.73
N LEU A 237 2.45 -18.94 -7.19
CA LEU A 237 1.73 -17.88 -7.91
C LEU A 237 2.44 -16.52 -7.80
N ALA A 238 2.84 -16.13 -6.59
CA ALA A 238 3.45 -14.81 -6.34
C ALA A 238 4.95 -14.73 -6.71
N SER A 239 5.57 -15.87 -7.06
CA SER A 239 7.01 -15.97 -7.38
C SER A 239 7.28 -16.46 -8.82
N ASP A 240 6.26 -16.50 -9.68
CA ASP A 240 6.33 -16.91 -11.10
C ASP A 240 5.61 -15.88 -11.98
N THR A 241 5.87 -15.90 -13.28
CA THR A 241 5.25 -14.99 -14.26
C THR A 241 4.08 -15.64 -14.98
N PHE A 242 3.10 -14.85 -15.43
CA PHE A 242 2.00 -15.40 -16.23
C PHE A 242 2.50 -15.75 -17.65
N SER A 243 2.14 -16.93 -18.15
CA SER A 243 2.45 -17.35 -19.52
C SER A 243 1.54 -16.64 -20.53
N GLY A 244 2.10 -16.10 -21.62
CA GLY A 244 1.37 -15.36 -22.66
C GLY A 244 0.45 -16.20 -23.58
N ASP A 245 0.42 -17.52 -23.43
CA ASP A 245 -0.47 -18.40 -24.19
C ASP A 245 -1.70 -18.79 -23.34
N GLU A 246 -2.83 -18.08 -23.52
CA GLU A 246 -4.11 -18.43 -22.89
C GLU A 246 -4.72 -19.77 -23.39
N SER A 247 -4.05 -20.46 -24.32
CA SER A 247 -4.51 -21.72 -24.93
C SER A 247 -3.75 -22.97 -24.47
N GLY A 248 -2.81 -22.85 -23.52
CA GLY A 248 -2.08 -23.99 -22.96
C GLY A 248 -2.97 -24.87 -22.08
N SER A 249 -3.17 -26.13 -22.47
CA SER A 249 -3.95 -27.15 -21.75
C SER A 249 -3.36 -27.61 -20.39
N GLY A 250 -2.37 -26.89 -19.87
CA GLY A 250 -1.87 -27.07 -18.52
C GLY A 250 -2.68 -26.26 -17.53
N ARG A 251 -3.82 -26.77 -17.06
CA ARG A 251 -4.32 -26.41 -15.72
C ARG A 251 -3.22 -26.83 -14.72
N LYS A 252 -2.16 -26.01 -14.53
CA LYS A 252 -1.44 -25.98 -13.25
C LYS A 252 -2.56 -25.88 -12.22
N LYS A 253 -2.67 -26.84 -11.30
CA LYS A 253 -3.76 -26.89 -10.31
C LYS A 253 -3.84 -25.50 -9.67
N LEU A 254 -4.83 -24.70 -10.06
CA LEU A 254 -5.06 -23.40 -9.45
C LEU A 254 -5.27 -23.72 -7.96
N PRO A 255 -4.46 -23.15 -7.06
CA PRO A 255 -4.71 -23.23 -5.64
C PRO A 255 -6.17 -22.86 -5.38
N SER A 256 -6.78 -23.50 -4.39
CA SER A 256 -8.07 -23.10 -3.87
C SER A 256 -8.04 -21.60 -3.54
N VAL A 257 -8.93 -20.85 -4.19
CA VAL A 257 -9.10 -19.41 -3.96
C VAL A 257 -9.34 -19.19 -2.48
N GLN A 258 -8.52 -18.34 -1.86
CA GLN A 258 -8.72 -17.90 -0.49
C GLN A 258 -10.07 -17.16 -0.42
N VAL A 259 -10.92 -17.48 0.54
CA VAL A 259 -12.17 -16.75 0.77
C VAL A 259 -12.11 -16.16 2.16
N GLY A 260 -12.29 -14.84 2.24
CA GLY A 260 -12.32 -14.13 3.50
C GLY A 260 -13.71 -14.07 4.12
N ASP A 261 -13.76 -14.06 5.45
CA ASP A 261 -14.94 -13.85 6.29
C ASP A 261 -14.75 -12.59 7.17
N PRO A 262 -15.13 -11.40 6.67
CA PRO A 262 -14.94 -10.16 7.42
C PRO A 262 -15.74 -10.10 8.73
N PHE A 263 -16.82 -10.90 8.87
CA PHE A 263 -17.59 -10.93 10.11
C PHE A 263 -16.83 -11.67 11.20
N ALA A 264 -16.20 -12.80 10.85
CA ALA A 264 -15.30 -13.50 11.77
C ALA A 264 -14.10 -12.63 12.14
N GLU A 265 -13.52 -11.91 11.17
CA GLU A 265 -12.39 -11.01 11.45
C GLU A 265 -12.78 -9.84 12.36
N LYS A 266 -13.97 -9.25 12.20
CA LYS A 266 -14.45 -8.21 13.12
C LYS A 266 -14.49 -8.68 14.57
N VAL A 267 -14.99 -9.90 14.78
CA VAL A 267 -15.04 -10.52 16.11
C VAL A 267 -13.63 -10.81 16.63
N LEU A 268 -12.74 -11.26 15.75
CA LEU A 268 -11.33 -11.52 16.07
C LEU A 268 -10.60 -10.24 16.50
N ILE A 269 -10.83 -9.10 15.84
CA ILE A 269 -10.29 -7.79 16.23
C ILE A 269 -10.65 -7.45 17.68
N GLU A 270 -11.94 -7.54 18.05
CA GLU A 270 -12.35 -7.20 19.41
C GLU A 270 -11.79 -8.18 20.46
N CYS A 271 -11.69 -9.47 20.10
CA CYS A 271 -11.03 -10.47 20.93
C CYS A 271 -9.54 -10.15 21.16
N CYS A 272 -8.77 -9.85 20.10
CA CYS A 272 -7.35 -9.49 20.19
C CYS A 272 -7.14 -8.27 21.08
N LEU A 273 -7.92 -7.20 20.87
CA LEU A 273 -7.77 -5.97 21.64
C LEU A 273 -8.11 -6.17 23.13
N GLU A 274 -9.09 -7.00 23.47
CA GLU A 274 -9.37 -7.36 24.87
C GLU A 274 -8.24 -8.18 25.49
N LEU A 275 -7.63 -9.10 24.73
CA LEU A 275 -6.49 -9.90 25.18
C LEU A 275 -5.26 -9.02 25.50
N TYR A 276 -4.95 -8.04 24.64
CA TYR A 276 -3.88 -7.06 24.90
C TYR A 276 -4.19 -6.19 26.11
N HIS A 277 -5.38 -5.59 26.17
CA HIS A 277 -5.75 -4.71 27.28
C HIS A 277 -5.77 -5.44 28.63
N ALA A 278 -6.08 -6.73 28.64
CA ALA A 278 -6.05 -7.55 29.84
C ALA A 278 -4.65 -8.08 30.22
N GLY A 279 -3.62 -7.82 29.39
CA GLY A 279 -2.25 -8.30 29.62
C GLY A 279 -2.12 -9.83 29.59
N LEU A 280 -2.95 -10.50 28.78
CA LEU A 280 -3.06 -11.97 28.76
C LEU A 280 -2.12 -12.63 27.75
N VAL A 281 -1.50 -11.86 26.86
CA VAL A 281 -0.63 -12.34 25.79
C VAL A 281 0.78 -11.78 25.97
N VAL A 282 1.78 -12.60 25.64
CA VAL A 282 3.16 -12.15 25.49
C VAL A 282 3.35 -11.52 24.11
N GLY A 283 2.70 -12.10 23.10
CA GLY A 283 2.66 -11.57 21.73
C GLY A 283 1.64 -12.33 20.89
N ILE A 284 1.22 -11.72 19.79
CA ILE A 284 0.34 -12.33 18.80
C ILE A 284 0.98 -12.14 17.42
N GLN A 285 0.95 -13.18 16.61
CA GLN A 285 1.36 -13.19 15.21
C GLN A 285 0.13 -13.47 14.34
N ASP A 286 0.03 -12.79 13.20
CA ASP A 286 -0.96 -13.11 12.19
C ASP A 286 -0.60 -14.40 11.42
N LEU A 287 -1.59 -14.96 10.74
CA LEU A 287 -1.38 -16.05 9.77
C LEU A 287 -1.77 -15.56 8.38
N GLY A 288 -0.83 -14.92 7.69
CA GLY A 288 -0.91 -14.59 6.26
C GLY A 288 -0.23 -15.64 5.37
N GLY A 289 0.71 -15.17 4.54
CA GLY A 289 1.49 -16.02 3.64
C GLY A 289 2.24 -17.13 4.38
N ALA A 290 2.24 -18.34 3.81
CA ALA A 290 2.77 -19.56 4.43
C ALA A 290 2.09 -20.05 5.74
N GLY A 291 1.04 -19.37 6.23
CA GLY A 291 0.20 -19.82 7.33
C GLY A 291 0.97 -20.21 8.60
N LEU A 292 0.67 -21.41 9.12
CA LEU A 292 1.32 -21.92 10.34
C LEU A 292 2.83 -22.11 10.18
N SER A 293 3.33 -22.33 8.97
CA SER A 293 4.77 -22.44 8.72
C SER A 293 5.50 -21.15 9.07
N CYS A 294 4.96 -20.01 8.63
CA CYS A 294 5.48 -18.69 8.95
C CYS A 294 5.41 -18.44 10.45
N ALA A 295 4.19 -18.45 11.00
CA ALA A 295 3.94 -18.10 12.39
C ALA A 295 4.79 -18.93 13.38
N THR A 296 4.86 -20.26 13.20
CA THR A 296 5.63 -21.11 14.13
C THR A 296 7.14 -20.95 13.97
N SER A 297 7.64 -20.80 12.74
CA SER A 297 9.09 -20.67 12.51
C SER A 297 9.63 -19.31 12.92
N GLU A 298 8.89 -18.23 12.69
CA GLU A 298 9.25 -16.87 13.11
C GLU A 298 9.20 -16.72 14.63
N LEU A 299 8.10 -17.14 15.27
CA LEU A 299 7.98 -17.13 16.73
C LEU A 299 9.13 -17.93 17.37
N ALA A 300 9.43 -19.14 16.85
CA ALA A 300 10.53 -19.94 17.36
C ALA A 300 11.92 -19.34 17.07
N ALA A 301 12.09 -18.60 15.97
CA ALA A 301 13.37 -17.96 15.63
C ALA A 301 13.66 -16.68 16.45
N ALA A 302 12.59 -15.97 16.82
CA ALA A 302 12.63 -14.76 17.65
C ALA A 302 12.77 -15.05 19.16
N GLY A 303 12.38 -16.25 19.61
CA GLY A 303 12.47 -16.69 21.00
C GLY A 303 13.88 -17.07 21.48
N ASP A 304 13.98 -17.38 22.78
CA ASP A 304 15.19 -17.82 23.47
C ASP A 304 15.31 -19.35 23.61
N GLY A 305 14.32 -20.09 23.12
CA GLY A 305 14.24 -21.55 23.17
C GLY A 305 13.67 -22.19 21.91
N GLY A 306 13.35 -23.48 21.99
CA GLY A 306 12.77 -24.26 20.91
C GLY A 306 11.25 -24.17 20.94
N MET A 307 10.60 -24.90 20.04
CA MET A 307 9.13 -24.96 20.01
C MET A 307 8.67 -26.35 19.63
N HIS A 308 7.68 -26.86 20.35
CA HIS A 308 7.02 -28.12 20.02
C HIS A 308 5.57 -27.85 19.66
N ILE A 309 5.14 -28.29 18.47
CA ILE A 309 3.78 -28.17 17.96
C ILE A 309 3.18 -29.56 17.70
N GLU A 310 1.93 -29.73 18.10
CA GLU A 310 1.11 -30.92 17.85
C GLU A 310 0.04 -30.60 16.80
N LEU A 311 0.21 -31.10 15.57
CA LEU A 311 -0.72 -30.80 14.49
C LEU A 311 -2.11 -31.42 14.75
N ASP A 312 -2.21 -32.51 15.53
CA ASP A 312 -3.48 -33.13 15.92
C ASP A 312 -4.43 -32.19 16.67
N GLN A 313 -3.88 -31.15 17.30
CA GLN A 313 -4.64 -30.13 18.03
C GLN A 313 -5.16 -29.01 17.13
N VAL A 314 -4.65 -28.89 15.89
CA VAL A 314 -5.04 -27.80 14.97
C VAL A 314 -6.49 -28.02 14.53
N PRO A 315 -7.40 -27.03 14.73
CA PRO A 315 -8.78 -27.16 14.28
C PRO A 315 -8.88 -27.20 12.74
N LEU A 316 -9.32 -28.32 12.18
CA LEU A 316 -9.45 -28.51 10.74
C LEU A 316 -10.91 -28.38 10.27
N ARG A 317 -11.13 -27.80 9.08
CA ARG A 317 -12.42 -27.82 8.37
C ARG A 317 -12.46 -28.79 7.19
N ALA A 318 -11.30 -29.21 6.68
CA ALA A 318 -11.19 -30.25 5.67
C ALA A 318 -10.72 -31.57 6.29
N ALA A 319 -11.24 -32.70 5.80
CA ALA A 319 -10.86 -34.03 6.26
C ALA A 319 -9.60 -34.53 5.53
N ASN A 320 -8.80 -35.33 6.22
CA ASN A 320 -7.61 -36.00 5.67
C ASN A 320 -6.55 -35.04 5.10
N MET A 321 -6.40 -33.86 5.68
CA MET A 321 -5.28 -32.98 5.34
C MET A 321 -3.96 -33.61 5.78
N THR A 322 -2.95 -33.49 4.94
CA THR A 322 -1.57 -33.90 5.24
C THR A 322 -0.87 -32.86 6.12
N PRO A 323 0.21 -33.22 6.84
CA PRO A 323 0.99 -32.25 7.61
C PRO A 323 1.47 -31.04 6.80
N ALA A 324 1.91 -31.27 5.54
CA ALA A 324 2.32 -30.20 4.64
C ALA A 324 1.15 -29.26 4.31
N GLU A 325 -0.04 -29.79 4.03
CA GLU A 325 -1.23 -28.97 3.75
C GLU A 325 -1.70 -28.17 4.96
N ILE A 326 -1.60 -28.74 6.18
CA ILE A 326 -1.96 -28.02 7.41
C ILE A 326 -1.00 -26.85 7.65
N LEU A 327 0.31 -27.09 7.48
CA LEU A 327 1.35 -26.10 7.71
C LEU A 327 1.35 -24.97 6.68
N SER A 328 1.07 -25.29 5.42
CA SER A 328 1.09 -24.33 4.30
C SER A 328 -0.27 -23.74 3.95
N SER A 329 -1.31 -24.05 4.73
CA SER A 329 -2.65 -23.50 4.54
C SER A 329 -2.68 -21.99 4.83
N GLU A 330 -3.20 -21.22 3.89
CA GLU A 330 -3.41 -19.77 3.97
C GLU A 330 -4.89 -19.43 4.23
N SER A 331 -5.60 -20.30 4.97
CA SER A 331 -6.95 -19.97 5.46
C SER A 331 -6.91 -18.64 6.23
N GLN A 332 -7.89 -17.79 5.94
CA GLN A 332 -7.97 -16.43 6.47
C GLN A 332 -8.46 -16.41 7.94
N GLU A 333 -8.46 -15.22 8.57
CA GLU A 333 -9.00 -14.96 9.91
C GLU A 333 -8.44 -15.86 11.02
N ARG A 334 -7.13 -16.08 11.02
CA ARG A 334 -6.42 -16.86 12.05
C ARG A 334 -5.26 -16.06 12.63
N MET A 335 -5.01 -16.28 13.92
CA MET A 335 -3.91 -15.67 14.67
C MET A 335 -3.25 -16.73 15.58
N CYS A 336 -1.98 -16.54 15.89
CA CYS A 336 -1.21 -17.36 16.83
C CYS A 336 -0.79 -16.49 18.02
N ALA A 337 -1.08 -16.92 19.24
CA ALA A 337 -0.68 -16.21 20.45
C ALA A 337 0.33 -17.02 21.28
N VAL A 338 1.26 -16.30 21.91
CA VAL A 338 2.14 -16.81 22.96
C VAL A 338 1.58 -16.40 24.31
N VAL A 339 1.25 -17.38 25.16
CA VAL A 339 0.52 -17.15 26.42
C VAL A 339 1.23 -17.85 27.57
N THR A 340 1.43 -17.14 28.69
CA THR A 340 2.03 -17.76 29.88
C THR A 340 1.07 -18.81 30.48
N PRO A 341 1.58 -19.89 31.09
CA PRO A 341 0.73 -20.96 31.63
C PRO A 341 -0.38 -20.47 32.57
N ASP A 342 -0.07 -19.50 33.42
CA ASP A 342 -1.02 -18.94 34.40
C ASP A 342 -2.16 -18.15 33.75
N ASN A 343 -1.96 -17.65 32.52
CA ASN A 343 -2.94 -16.85 31.79
C ASN A 343 -3.80 -17.67 30.81
N VAL A 344 -3.51 -18.95 30.58
CA VAL A 344 -4.22 -19.77 29.58
C VAL A 344 -5.74 -19.80 29.83
N ASP A 345 -6.18 -20.05 31.07
CA ASP A 345 -7.61 -20.14 31.36
C ASP A 345 -8.34 -18.79 31.14
N ALA A 346 -7.67 -17.69 31.47
CA ALA A 346 -8.17 -16.34 31.26
C ALA A 346 -8.22 -15.99 29.76
N PHE A 347 -7.17 -16.32 29.00
CA PHE A 347 -7.14 -16.19 27.54
C PHE A 347 -8.32 -16.92 26.91
N MET A 348 -8.49 -18.20 27.24
CA MET A 348 -9.57 -19.03 26.70
C MET A 348 -10.96 -18.52 27.10
N ALA A 349 -11.08 -17.86 28.25
CA ALA A 349 -12.34 -17.22 28.67
C ALA A 349 -12.69 -16.01 27.81
N VAL A 350 -11.69 -15.18 27.43
CA VAL A 350 -11.89 -14.06 26.49
C VAL A 350 -12.29 -14.58 25.12
N CYS A 351 -11.61 -15.60 24.58
CA CYS A 351 -11.99 -16.20 23.30
C CYS A 351 -13.43 -16.73 23.31
N ARG A 352 -13.85 -17.44 24.38
CA ARG A 352 -15.24 -17.90 24.54
C ARG A 352 -16.25 -16.76 24.61
N LYS A 353 -15.92 -15.65 25.26
CA LYS A 353 -16.80 -14.47 25.35
C LYS A 353 -17.11 -13.91 23.96
N TRP A 354 -16.11 -13.88 23.09
CA TRP A 354 -16.23 -13.40 21.72
C TRP A 354 -16.64 -14.49 20.71
N ASP A 355 -16.92 -15.72 21.15
CA ASP A 355 -17.19 -16.86 20.26
C ASP A 355 -16.07 -17.16 19.25
N VAL A 356 -14.82 -16.90 19.66
CA VAL A 356 -13.61 -17.21 18.88
C VAL A 356 -13.11 -18.60 19.28
N THR A 357 -12.94 -19.48 18.29
CA THR A 357 -12.32 -20.80 18.51
C THR A 357 -10.85 -20.60 18.89
N ALA A 358 -10.39 -21.27 19.95
CA ALA A 358 -9.01 -21.24 20.38
C ALA A 358 -8.57 -22.63 20.86
N THR A 359 -7.36 -23.04 20.50
CA THR A 359 -6.77 -24.32 20.90
C THR A 359 -5.29 -24.16 21.20
N VAL A 360 -4.83 -24.74 22.31
CA VAL A 360 -3.40 -24.88 22.59
C VAL A 360 -2.84 -25.92 21.62
N ILE A 361 -1.95 -25.50 20.73
CA ILE A 361 -1.34 -26.35 19.70
C ILE A 361 0.10 -26.73 20.04
N GLY A 362 0.68 -26.17 21.09
CA GLY A 362 2.05 -26.47 21.47
C GLY A 362 2.60 -25.60 22.57
N GLU A 363 3.92 -25.61 22.72
CA GLU A 363 4.65 -24.87 23.76
C GLU A 363 6.08 -24.50 23.36
N VAL A 364 6.61 -23.45 24.01
CA VAL A 364 8.02 -23.07 23.97
C VAL A 364 8.83 -24.06 24.83
N THR A 365 9.87 -24.64 24.26
CA THR A 365 10.76 -25.63 24.90
C THR A 365 12.13 -25.02 25.20
N ASP A 366 12.95 -25.70 25.99
CA ASP A 366 14.34 -25.29 26.29
C ASP A 366 15.36 -25.72 25.22
N GLY A 367 14.90 -26.32 24.11
CA GLY A 367 15.75 -26.75 23.00
C GLY A 367 16.15 -25.61 22.05
N GLU A 368 16.74 -25.97 20.91
CA GLU A 368 17.05 -25.05 19.80
C GLU A 368 16.29 -25.43 18.51
N ARG A 369 15.35 -26.37 18.62
CA ARG A 369 14.67 -27.04 17.50
C ARG A 369 13.21 -26.60 17.44
N LEU A 370 12.70 -26.42 16.23
CA LEU A 370 11.27 -26.47 15.96
C LEU A 370 10.90 -27.92 15.64
N ILE A 371 10.16 -28.54 16.54
CA ILE A 371 9.69 -29.92 16.44
C ILE A 371 8.19 -29.87 16.20
N ILE A 372 7.72 -30.49 15.12
CA ILE A 372 6.28 -30.62 14.83
C ILE A 372 5.94 -32.10 14.70
N THR A 373 4.89 -32.50 15.42
CA THR A 373 4.41 -33.87 15.52
C THR A 373 3.02 -34.05 14.92
N TRP A 374 2.76 -35.22 14.36
CA TRP A 374 1.45 -35.63 13.84
C TRP A 374 1.26 -37.13 14.08
N HIS A 375 0.19 -37.50 14.77
CA HIS A 375 -0.10 -38.88 15.19
C HIS A 375 1.10 -39.54 15.91
N ASP A 376 1.67 -38.83 16.90
CA ASP A 376 2.85 -39.22 17.70
C ASP A 376 4.17 -39.38 16.91
N GLU A 377 4.19 -39.06 15.62
CA GLU A 377 5.38 -39.11 14.77
C GLU A 377 5.95 -37.71 14.52
N ILE A 378 7.29 -37.59 14.48
CA ILE A 378 7.96 -36.33 14.15
C ILE A 378 7.96 -36.13 12.63
N VAL A 379 7.28 -35.07 12.19
CA VAL A 379 7.14 -34.70 10.77
C VAL A 379 7.98 -33.49 10.40
N VAL A 380 8.36 -32.65 11.36
CA VAL A 380 9.30 -31.53 11.18
C VAL A 380 10.27 -31.52 12.36
N ASP A 381 11.55 -31.40 12.06
CA ASP A 381 12.61 -31.26 13.04
C ASP A 381 13.70 -30.37 12.40
N VAL A 382 13.55 -29.05 12.56
CA VAL A 382 14.36 -28.03 11.87
C VAL A 382 14.95 -27.00 12.83
N PRO A 383 16.12 -26.42 12.55
CA PRO A 383 16.54 -25.20 13.22
C PRO A 383 15.61 -24.05 12.78
N PRO A 384 14.87 -23.36 13.66
CA PRO A 384 13.83 -22.41 13.22
C PRO A 384 14.41 -21.26 12.38
N ARG A 385 15.62 -20.79 12.74
CA ARG A 385 16.32 -19.71 12.02
C ARG A 385 16.65 -20.06 10.57
N THR A 386 16.84 -21.33 10.23
CA THR A 386 17.15 -21.72 8.84
C THR A 386 15.94 -21.60 7.93
N VAL A 387 14.74 -21.79 8.49
CA VAL A 387 13.46 -21.59 7.80
C VAL A 387 13.13 -20.08 7.72
N ALA A 388 13.17 -19.36 8.84
CA ALA A 388 12.66 -17.99 8.92
C ALA A 388 13.64 -16.89 8.40
N HIS A 389 14.95 -17.01 8.66
CA HIS A 389 15.88 -15.89 8.46
C HIS A 389 17.06 -16.18 7.54
N GLN A 390 17.50 -17.44 7.47
CA GLN A 390 18.68 -17.83 6.68
C GLN A 390 18.32 -18.34 5.28
N GLY A 391 17.19 -17.89 4.72
CA GLY A 391 16.84 -18.10 3.32
C GLY A 391 17.93 -17.62 2.36
N PRO A 392 17.84 -17.98 1.08
CA PRO A 392 18.75 -17.50 0.04
C PRO A 392 18.69 -15.97 -0.03
N VAL A 393 19.84 -15.36 -0.35
CA VAL A 393 19.96 -13.92 -0.62
C VAL A 393 20.74 -13.80 -1.92
N TYR A 394 20.14 -13.15 -2.91
CA TYR A 394 20.71 -13.02 -4.24
C TYR A 394 21.21 -11.61 -4.50
N GLU A 395 22.42 -11.53 -5.02
CA GLU A 395 22.91 -10.33 -5.70
C GLU A 395 22.59 -10.47 -7.19
N ARG A 396 21.33 -10.15 -7.54
CA ARG A 396 20.87 -10.23 -8.93
C ARG A 396 21.68 -9.26 -9.81
N PRO A 397 21.94 -9.60 -11.09
CA PRO A 397 22.59 -8.67 -12.00
C PRO A 397 21.79 -7.38 -12.14
N VAL A 398 22.48 -6.24 -12.20
CA VAL A 398 21.89 -4.91 -12.32
C VAL A 398 22.46 -4.23 -13.54
N GLN A 399 21.62 -3.79 -14.47
CA GLN A 399 22.05 -3.11 -15.69
C GLN A 399 21.01 -2.10 -16.15
N ARG A 400 21.40 -0.83 -16.33
CA ARG A 400 20.53 0.18 -16.93
C ARG A 400 20.12 -0.25 -18.36
N PRO A 401 18.83 -0.21 -18.71
CA PRO A 401 18.37 -0.54 -20.07
C PRO A 401 19.07 0.31 -21.13
N ALA A 402 19.45 -0.33 -22.25
CA ALA A 402 20.21 0.34 -23.32
C ALA A 402 19.37 1.36 -24.10
N ASP A 403 18.05 1.23 -24.07
CA ASP A 403 17.06 2.10 -24.70
C ASP A 403 16.65 3.30 -23.82
N GLN A 404 17.09 3.35 -22.56
CA GLN A 404 16.72 4.41 -21.61
C GLN A 404 17.08 5.81 -22.12
N ASP A 405 18.25 5.98 -22.76
CA ASP A 405 18.65 7.28 -23.34
C ASP A 405 17.75 7.70 -24.51
N ALA A 406 17.29 6.74 -25.32
CA ALA A 406 16.38 7.03 -26.42
C ALA A 406 14.99 7.40 -25.90
N LEU A 407 14.52 6.71 -24.85
CA LEU A 407 13.28 7.06 -24.15
C LEU A 407 13.34 8.48 -23.57
N ASN A 408 14.45 8.83 -22.91
CA ASN A 408 14.62 10.17 -22.33
C ASN A 408 14.82 11.27 -23.38
N ALA A 409 15.35 10.95 -24.57
CA ALA A 409 15.48 11.91 -25.66
C ALA A 409 14.16 12.18 -26.40
N ASP A 410 13.17 11.29 -26.28
CA ASP A 410 11.86 11.42 -26.93
C ASP A 410 10.93 12.38 -26.17
N SER A 411 11.30 13.66 -26.12
CA SER A 411 10.58 14.69 -25.35
C SER A 411 9.24 15.10 -25.97
N ALA A 412 8.29 15.43 -25.11
CA ALA A 412 6.99 16.04 -25.41
C ALA A 412 7.10 17.44 -26.05
N SER A 413 8.27 18.09 -26.00
CA SER A 413 8.52 19.37 -26.68
C SER A 413 8.31 19.33 -28.20
N ARG A 414 8.36 18.15 -28.83
CA ARG A 414 8.06 17.96 -30.27
C ARG A 414 6.58 17.78 -30.60
N LEU A 415 5.73 17.65 -29.58
CA LEU A 415 4.30 17.40 -29.76
C LEU A 415 3.57 18.71 -30.05
N ASN A 416 2.45 18.63 -30.76
CA ASN A 416 1.66 19.80 -31.12
C ASN A 416 0.91 20.32 -29.90
N ARG A 417 1.12 21.59 -29.56
CA ARG A 417 0.48 22.24 -28.41
C ARG A 417 -0.78 23.00 -28.85
N PRO A 418 -1.82 23.10 -28.00
CA PRO A 418 -2.92 24.02 -28.24
C PRO A 418 -2.42 25.47 -28.17
N GLU A 419 -2.79 26.29 -29.16
CA GLU A 419 -2.31 27.69 -29.28
C GLU A 419 -3.43 28.71 -28.99
N THR A 420 -4.69 28.31 -29.16
CA THR A 420 -5.86 29.19 -29.01
C THR A 420 -6.70 28.85 -27.78
N GLY A 421 -7.49 29.81 -27.31
CA GLY A 421 -8.40 29.61 -26.18
C GLY A 421 -9.40 28.45 -26.37
N ASP A 422 -9.90 28.27 -27.59
CA ASP A 422 -10.80 27.16 -27.93
C ASP A 422 -10.08 25.80 -27.88
N GLU A 423 -8.86 25.72 -28.40
CA GLU A 423 -8.04 24.50 -28.31
C GLU A 423 -7.67 24.15 -26.87
N LEU A 424 -7.31 25.15 -26.04
CA LEU A 424 -7.05 24.95 -24.61
C LEU A 424 -8.29 24.42 -23.88
N ARG A 425 -9.46 24.98 -24.19
CA ARG A 425 -10.75 24.51 -23.65
C ARG A 425 -11.03 23.07 -24.05
N ASP A 426 -10.79 22.71 -25.31
CA ASP A 426 -11.04 21.36 -25.80
C ASP A 426 -10.06 20.35 -25.18
N THR A 427 -8.79 20.71 -25.01
CA THR A 427 -7.80 19.90 -24.27
C THR A 427 -8.22 19.69 -22.82
N LEU A 428 -8.67 20.74 -22.12
CA LEU A 428 -9.21 20.60 -20.75
C LEU A 428 -10.35 19.58 -20.71
N LEU A 429 -11.37 19.75 -21.55
CA LEU A 429 -12.54 18.86 -21.54
C LEU A 429 -12.18 17.41 -21.88
N LYS A 430 -11.24 17.21 -22.79
CA LYS A 430 -10.77 15.86 -23.17
C LYS A 430 -9.98 15.20 -22.04
N MET A 431 -9.08 15.94 -21.40
CA MET A 431 -8.30 15.45 -20.25
C MET A 431 -9.20 15.11 -19.07
N LEU A 432 -10.13 16.00 -18.72
CA LEU A 432 -11.08 15.82 -17.63
C LEU A 432 -12.01 14.61 -17.83
N ALA A 433 -12.37 14.32 -19.08
CA ALA A 433 -13.17 13.15 -19.45
C ALA A 433 -12.32 11.86 -19.66
N SER A 434 -11.00 11.94 -19.55
CA SER A 434 -10.14 10.75 -19.74
C SER A 434 -10.19 9.83 -18.52
N PRO A 435 -9.98 8.51 -18.68
CA PRO A 435 -9.83 7.60 -17.54
C PRO A 435 -8.70 8.00 -16.58
N GLN A 436 -7.74 8.83 -17.00
CA GLN A 436 -6.63 9.25 -16.14
C GLN A 436 -7.03 10.32 -15.13
N LEU A 437 -7.89 11.27 -15.49
CA LEU A 437 -8.24 12.41 -14.61
C LEU A 437 -9.73 12.49 -14.27
N CYS A 438 -10.56 11.57 -14.76
CA CYS A 438 -11.97 11.58 -14.41
C CYS A 438 -12.20 11.21 -12.94
N SER A 439 -13.35 11.62 -12.41
CA SER A 439 -13.72 11.41 -11.02
C SER A 439 -13.70 9.94 -10.63
N ARG A 440 -13.11 9.64 -9.47
CA ARG A 440 -13.13 8.30 -8.87
C ARG A 440 -14.38 8.00 -8.06
N LYS A 441 -15.35 8.92 -8.04
CA LYS A 441 -16.61 8.83 -7.28
C LYS A 441 -17.37 7.52 -7.50
N TRP A 442 -17.42 7.00 -8.74
CA TRP A 442 -18.07 5.71 -9.02
C TRP A 442 -17.46 4.55 -8.22
N ILE A 443 -16.16 4.59 -7.92
CA ILE A 443 -15.46 3.61 -7.08
C ILE A 443 -15.74 3.91 -5.61
N THR A 444 -15.45 5.14 -5.16
CA THR A 444 -15.45 5.50 -3.75
C THR A 444 -16.84 5.53 -3.11
N GLU A 445 -17.92 5.75 -3.88
CA GLU A 445 -19.30 5.67 -3.39
C GLU A 445 -19.73 4.24 -3.00
N GLN A 446 -18.96 3.22 -3.40
CA GLN A 446 -19.21 1.82 -3.02
C GLN A 446 -18.57 1.47 -1.66
N TYR A 447 -17.73 2.35 -1.12
CA TYR A 447 -17.04 2.17 0.15
C TYR A 447 -17.75 2.96 1.25
N ASP A 448 -17.76 2.41 2.46
CA ASP A 448 -18.08 3.20 3.64
C ASP A 448 -16.95 4.19 3.90
N ARG A 449 -17.33 5.38 4.37
CA ARG A 449 -16.41 6.44 4.77
C ARG A 449 -16.78 7.08 6.10
N TYR A 450 -17.83 6.61 6.77
CA TYR A 450 -18.40 7.28 7.95
C TYR A 450 -18.42 6.42 9.20
N VAL A 451 -18.27 5.10 9.10
CA VAL A 451 -18.33 4.21 10.26
C VAL A 451 -17.31 4.66 11.31
N ARG A 452 -17.72 4.59 12.58
CA ARG A 452 -17.06 5.15 13.77
C ARG A 452 -17.14 6.68 13.93
N GLY A 453 -17.63 7.42 12.94
CA GLY A 453 -17.94 8.86 13.06
C GLY A 453 -16.72 9.78 13.23
N ASN A 454 -15.52 9.30 12.85
CA ASN A 454 -14.26 10.01 13.04
C ASN A 454 -13.59 10.47 11.74
N THR A 455 -14.11 10.09 10.58
CA THR A 455 -13.63 10.60 9.29
C THR A 455 -13.93 12.09 9.16
N VAL A 456 -12.92 12.86 8.77
CA VAL A 456 -12.95 14.31 8.63
C VAL A 456 -12.84 14.73 7.17
N LEU A 457 -11.93 14.09 6.41
CA LEU A 457 -11.76 14.22 4.96
C LEU A 457 -11.58 12.82 4.36
N ALA A 458 -12.15 12.56 3.18
CA ALA A 458 -12.01 11.28 2.47
C ALA A 458 -12.32 11.37 0.97
N GLU A 459 -13.43 11.99 0.57
CA GLU A 459 -13.79 12.20 -0.84
C GLU A 459 -13.45 13.64 -1.26
N ASN A 460 -12.95 13.82 -2.49
CA ASN A 460 -12.51 15.12 -3.03
C ASN A 460 -11.50 15.81 -2.10
N ALA A 461 -10.54 15.03 -1.58
CA ALA A 461 -9.51 15.49 -0.67
C ALA A 461 -8.17 14.87 -1.07
N ASP A 462 -7.11 15.65 -0.97
CA ASP A 462 -5.74 15.23 -1.27
C ASP A 462 -5.24 14.14 -0.30
N ALA A 463 -5.75 14.14 0.94
CA ALA A 463 -5.47 13.10 1.93
C ALA A 463 -6.68 12.78 2.80
N GLY A 464 -6.79 11.51 3.20
CA GLY A 464 -7.78 11.05 4.17
C GLY A 464 -7.42 11.53 5.57
N VAL A 465 -8.34 12.21 6.27
CA VAL A 465 -8.11 12.75 7.63
C VAL A 465 -9.07 12.10 8.61
N ILE A 466 -8.55 11.60 9.74
CA ILE A 466 -9.32 10.89 10.75
C ILE A 466 -8.99 11.45 12.14
N ARG A 467 -10.02 11.73 12.92
CA ARG A 467 -9.88 12.08 14.34
C ARG A 467 -9.59 10.82 15.17
N ILE A 468 -8.59 10.90 16.03
CA ILE A 468 -8.18 9.78 16.89
C ILE A 468 -8.55 10.02 18.36
N ASP A 469 -8.75 11.28 18.75
CA ASP A 469 -9.06 11.70 20.11
C ASP A 469 -10.14 12.78 20.10
N GLU A 470 -11.28 12.49 20.72
CA GLU A 470 -12.44 13.39 20.78
C GLU A 470 -12.22 14.57 21.74
N GLU A 471 -11.40 14.41 22.78
CA GLU A 471 -11.20 15.46 23.79
C GLU A 471 -10.24 16.53 23.27
N THR A 472 -9.16 16.12 22.63
CA THR A 472 -8.13 17.03 22.10
C THR A 472 -8.40 17.47 20.66
N GLY A 473 -9.26 16.75 19.94
CA GLY A 473 -9.46 16.94 18.51
C GLY A 473 -8.31 16.40 17.65
N ARG A 474 -7.29 15.76 18.23
CA ARG A 474 -6.14 15.26 17.47
C ARG A 474 -6.57 14.27 16.39
N GLY A 475 -5.87 14.30 15.26
CA GLY A 475 -6.07 13.37 14.16
C GLY A 475 -4.80 12.98 13.41
N ILE A 476 -5.00 12.11 12.43
CA ILE A 476 -3.99 11.69 11.46
C ILE A 476 -4.47 12.01 10.04
N ALA A 477 -3.52 12.19 9.13
CA ALA A 477 -3.75 12.33 7.69
C ALA A 477 -2.97 11.24 6.95
N LEU A 478 -3.54 10.70 5.87
CA LEU A 478 -2.93 9.64 5.06
C LEU A 478 -3.09 9.96 3.58
N ALA A 479 -1.97 9.92 2.84
CA ALA A 479 -1.94 10.01 1.39
C ALA A 479 -1.10 8.86 0.83
N THR A 480 -1.41 8.45 -0.40
CA THR A 480 -0.64 7.45 -1.15
C THR A 480 -0.50 7.92 -2.58
N ASP A 481 0.71 7.85 -3.13
CA ASP A 481 0.99 8.32 -4.49
C ASP A 481 2.02 7.43 -5.19
N ALA A 482 1.82 7.19 -6.49
CA ALA A 482 2.85 6.67 -7.40
C ALA A 482 2.53 6.81 -8.89
N SER A 483 3.38 7.57 -9.60
CA SER A 483 3.41 7.59 -11.07
C SER A 483 4.38 6.55 -11.64
N GLY A 484 3.82 5.48 -12.23
CA GLY A 484 4.60 4.48 -12.97
C GLY A 484 5.24 5.06 -14.24
N ARG A 485 4.66 6.13 -14.80
CA ARG A 485 5.16 6.82 -15.99
C ARG A 485 6.45 7.58 -15.67
N TYR A 486 6.44 8.40 -14.62
CA TYR A 486 7.65 9.10 -14.17
C TYR A 486 8.75 8.13 -13.73
N THR A 487 8.38 7.06 -13.03
CA THR A 487 9.34 6.03 -12.63
C THR A 487 9.93 5.27 -13.82
N LYS A 488 9.20 5.11 -14.93
CA LYS A 488 9.74 4.52 -16.17
C LYS A 488 10.76 5.44 -16.85
N LEU A 489 10.54 6.76 -16.82
CA LEU A 489 11.45 7.75 -17.40
C LEU A 489 12.74 7.89 -16.58
N ASP A 490 12.63 7.94 -15.25
CA ASP A 490 13.76 7.90 -14.32
C ASP A 490 13.29 7.28 -13.00
N PRO A 491 13.70 6.04 -12.66
CA PRO A 491 13.19 5.37 -11.47
C PRO A 491 13.62 6.02 -10.15
N TYR A 492 14.79 6.69 -10.11
CA TYR A 492 15.24 7.40 -8.92
C TYR A 492 14.37 8.63 -8.68
N THR A 493 14.24 9.47 -9.72
CA THR A 493 13.45 10.71 -9.66
C THR A 493 11.96 10.41 -9.52
N GLY A 494 11.43 9.39 -10.19
CA GLY A 494 10.03 8.98 -10.11
C GLY A 494 9.61 8.51 -8.71
N ALA A 495 10.48 7.78 -8.00
CA ALA A 495 10.24 7.43 -6.61
C ALA A 495 10.29 8.64 -5.66
N GLN A 496 11.14 9.63 -5.97
CA GLN A 496 11.16 10.89 -5.22
C GLN A 496 9.93 11.75 -5.49
N LEU A 497 9.40 11.76 -6.72
CA LEU A 497 8.14 12.43 -7.05
C LEU A 497 6.96 11.81 -6.30
N ALA A 498 6.87 10.48 -6.26
CA ALA A 498 5.85 9.76 -5.48
C ALA A 498 5.91 10.14 -3.98
N LEU A 499 7.13 10.23 -3.41
CA LEU A 499 7.31 10.72 -2.04
C LEU A 499 6.90 12.18 -1.87
N ALA A 500 7.32 13.06 -2.80
CA ALA A 500 7.05 14.48 -2.75
C ALA A 500 5.54 14.77 -2.82
N GLU A 501 4.83 14.07 -3.70
CA GLU A 501 3.39 14.18 -3.88
C GLU A 501 2.63 13.71 -2.63
N ALA A 502 2.89 12.50 -2.12
CA ALA A 502 2.25 12.01 -0.90
C ALA A 502 2.56 12.88 0.33
N PHE A 503 3.78 13.42 0.41
CA PHE A 503 4.17 14.38 1.45
C PHE A 503 3.35 15.66 1.35
N ARG A 504 3.21 16.20 0.14
CA ARG A 504 2.47 17.42 -0.15
C ARG A 504 0.97 17.23 0.08
N ASN A 505 0.39 16.12 -0.35
CA ASN A 505 -1.01 15.73 -0.15
C ASN A 505 -1.39 15.67 1.33
N VAL A 506 -0.50 15.12 2.18
CA VAL A 506 -0.67 15.22 3.63
C VAL A 506 -0.61 16.67 4.10
N ALA A 507 0.37 17.44 3.62
CA ALA A 507 0.62 18.80 4.09
C ALA A 507 -0.49 19.81 3.72
N VAL A 508 -1.13 19.67 2.54
CA VAL A 508 -2.23 20.54 2.09
C VAL A 508 -3.45 20.47 2.98
N THR A 509 -3.66 19.36 3.71
CA THR A 509 -4.71 19.27 4.74
C THR A 509 -4.41 20.08 6.00
N GLY A 510 -3.20 20.63 6.14
CA GLY A 510 -2.70 21.28 7.35
C GLY A 510 -2.04 20.32 8.35
N ALA A 511 -1.94 19.03 8.04
CA ALA A 511 -1.23 18.05 8.84
C ALA A 511 0.30 18.14 8.62
N THR A 512 1.08 17.75 9.63
CA THR A 512 2.54 17.64 9.50
C THR A 512 2.90 16.21 9.12
N PRO A 513 3.57 15.95 7.96
CA PRO A 513 4.08 14.63 7.60
C PRO A 513 5.07 14.08 8.64
N LYS A 514 5.04 12.76 8.88
CA LYS A 514 5.80 12.11 9.96
C LYS A 514 6.51 10.82 9.59
N ALA A 515 5.92 10.00 8.74
CA ALA A 515 6.47 8.69 8.42
C ALA A 515 5.99 8.19 7.07
N VAL A 516 6.72 7.22 6.53
CA VAL A 516 6.50 6.63 5.21
C VAL A 516 6.31 5.12 5.30
N THR A 517 5.34 4.59 4.56
CA THR A 517 5.27 3.18 4.18
C THR A 517 5.39 3.08 2.65
N ASN A 518 5.76 1.92 2.12
CA ASN A 518 5.82 1.73 0.67
C ASN A 518 5.37 0.34 0.23
N CYS A 519 4.87 0.23 -0.99
CA CYS A 519 4.71 -1.04 -1.67
C CYS A 519 5.36 -0.97 -3.06
N LEU A 520 6.46 -1.71 -3.22
CA LEU A 520 7.30 -1.67 -4.41
C LEU A 520 6.84 -2.74 -5.40
N ASN A 521 6.10 -2.35 -6.44
CA ASN A 521 5.59 -3.26 -7.47
C ASN A 521 6.44 -3.19 -8.74
N PHE A 522 7.11 -4.29 -9.09
CA PHE A 522 8.04 -4.39 -10.21
C PHE A 522 7.87 -5.72 -10.96
N GLY A 523 8.42 -5.79 -12.17
CA GLY A 523 8.51 -7.03 -12.97
C GLY A 523 9.46 -8.08 -12.35
N SER A 524 9.96 -9.00 -13.16
CA SER A 524 10.87 -10.05 -12.68
C SER A 524 12.23 -9.49 -12.25
N PRO A 525 12.72 -9.81 -11.04
CA PRO A 525 14.03 -9.40 -10.54
C PRO A 525 15.18 -10.14 -11.24
N GLU A 526 14.88 -11.09 -12.12
CA GLU A 526 15.88 -11.79 -12.93
C GLU A 526 16.27 -11.00 -14.18
N ASP A 527 15.44 -10.03 -14.58
CA ASP A 527 15.79 -9.06 -15.63
C ASP A 527 16.70 -7.96 -15.04
N PRO A 528 17.93 -7.77 -15.58
CA PRO A 528 18.86 -6.77 -15.05
C PRO A 528 18.36 -5.32 -15.15
N GLY A 529 17.53 -5.02 -16.15
CA GLY A 529 16.88 -3.73 -16.36
C GLY A 529 15.82 -3.45 -15.31
N VAL A 530 14.95 -4.43 -15.02
CA VAL A 530 13.96 -4.31 -13.94
C VAL A 530 14.64 -4.17 -12.58
N MET A 531 15.69 -4.96 -12.32
CA MET A 531 16.44 -4.83 -11.07
C MET A 531 17.15 -3.46 -10.95
N TRP A 532 17.63 -2.90 -12.06
CA TRP A 532 18.14 -1.52 -12.06
C TRP A 532 17.05 -0.51 -11.70
N GLN A 533 15.85 -0.62 -12.27
CA GLN A 533 14.73 0.25 -11.91
C GLN A 533 14.38 0.13 -10.43
N PHE A 534 14.27 -1.09 -9.90
CA PHE A 534 13.99 -1.34 -8.48
C PHE A 534 15.06 -0.73 -7.57
N GLN A 535 16.35 -0.97 -7.87
CA GLN A 535 17.45 -0.43 -7.08
C GLN A 535 17.44 1.11 -7.07
N GLN A 536 17.21 1.74 -8.21
CA GLN A 536 17.17 3.21 -8.31
C GLN A 536 15.96 3.78 -7.56
N ALA A 537 14.78 3.16 -7.64
CA ALA A 537 13.60 3.58 -6.90
C ALA A 537 13.78 3.47 -5.38
N VAL A 538 14.35 2.37 -4.88
CA VAL A 538 14.68 2.22 -3.45
C VAL A 538 15.64 3.31 -2.97
N ARG A 539 16.67 3.63 -3.77
CA ARG A 539 17.62 4.70 -3.44
C ARG A 539 16.96 6.08 -3.46
N GLY A 540 16.17 6.39 -4.49
CA GLY A 540 15.44 7.66 -4.60
C GLY A 540 14.54 7.89 -3.40
N LEU A 541 13.76 6.88 -3.03
CA LEU A 541 12.88 6.94 -1.87
C LEU A 541 13.66 7.10 -0.55
N ALA A 542 14.72 6.32 -0.35
CA ALA A 542 15.53 6.37 0.87
C ALA A 542 16.22 7.73 1.05
N ASP A 543 16.87 8.23 0.00
CA ASP A 543 17.53 9.54 0.00
C ASP A 543 16.52 10.67 0.21
N GLY A 544 15.34 10.56 -0.40
CA GLY A 544 14.27 11.54 -0.22
C GLY A 544 13.72 11.58 1.20
N CYS A 545 13.50 10.41 1.80
CA CYS A 545 13.10 10.27 3.20
C CYS A 545 14.14 10.90 4.14
N ALA A 546 15.44 10.66 3.88
CA ALA A 546 16.52 11.26 4.65
C ALA A 546 16.58 12.79 4.50
N ALA A 547 16.32 13.31 3.30
CA ALA A 547 16.29 14.76 3.04
C ALA A 547 15.11 15.46 3.75
N LEU A 548 13.93 14.84 3.76
CA LEU A 548 12.73 15.34 4.46
C LEU A 548 12.73 15.03 5.96
N GLY A 549 13.62 14.14 6.42
CA GLY A 549 13.72 13.75 7.82
C GLY A 549 12.54 12.91 8.33
N ILE A 550 11.90 12.12 7.46
CA ILE A 550 10.80 11.22 7.82
C ILE A 550 11.17 9.76 7.51
N PRO A 551 11.08 8.82 8.48
CA PRO A 551 11.51 7.45 8.27
C PRO A 551 10.54 6.63 7.42
N VAL A 552 11.10 5.63 6.72
CA VAL A 552 10.33 4.48 6.25
C VAL A 552 10.16 3.50 7.41
N THR A 553 8.92 3.24 7.82
CA THR A 553 8.60 2.43 9.00
C THR A 553 8.38 0.96 8.67
N GLY A 554 8.02 0.67 7.42
CA GLY A 554 7.75 -0.67 6.90
C GLY A 554 7.20 -0.60 5.48
N GLY A 555 7.00 -1.75 4.85
CA GLY A 555 6.48 -1.81 3.50
C GLY A 555 6.43 -3.23 2.94
N ASN A 556 6.13 -3.34 1.66
CA ASN A 556 6.00 -4.58 0.91
C ASN A 556 6.77 -4.51 -0.43
N VAL A 557 7.18 -5.67 -0.95
CA VAL A 557 7.78 -5.77 -2.29
C VAL A 557 7.04 -6.85 -3.07
N SER A 558 6.50 -6.47 -4.21
CA SER A 558 5.89 -7.37 -5.16
C SER A 558 6.71 -7.40 -6.44
N PHE A 559 7.39 -8.51 -6.65
CA PHE A 559 8.11 -8.82 -7.88
C PHE A 559 7.27 -9.71 -8.80
N TYR A 560 7.80 -9.99 -10.00
CA TYR A 560 7.18 -10.89 -10.98
C TYR A 560 5.82 -10.39 -11.53
N ASN A 561 5.53 -9.09 -11.41
CA ASN A 561 4.39 -8.46 -12.07
C ASN A 561 4.67 -8.28 -13.57
N GLN A 562 4.59 -9.37 -14.34
CA GLN A 562 4.78 -9.37 -15.77
C GLN A 562 4.07 -10.55 -16.44
N THR A 563 3.65 -10.36 -17.70
CA THR A 563 3.09 -11.43 -18.54
C THR A 563 4.01 -11.67 -19.72
N GLY A 564 4.50 -12.91 -19.85
CA GLY A 564 5.57 -13.21 -20.79
C GLY A 564 6.82 -12.37 -20.50
N GLN A 565 7.24 -11.55 -21.47
CA GLN A 565 8.40 -10.66 -21.35
C GLN A 565 8.02 -9.21 -21.00
N THR A 566 6.72 -8.89 -20.93
CA THR A 566 6.25 -7.53 -20.73
C THR A 566 5.98 -7.29 -19.25
N ALA A 567 6.85 -6.52 -18.61
CA ALA A 567 6.66 -6.03 -17.26
C ALA A 567 5.69 -4.83 -17.22
N ILE A 568 5.03 -4.67 -16.07
CA ILE A 568 4.30 -3.45 -15.73
C ILE A 568 5.22 -2.22 -15.76
N LEU A 569 4.64 -1.02 -15.75
CA LEU A 569 5.40 0.16 -15.35
C LEU A 569 5.90 0.00 -13.90
N PRO A 570 7.16 0.37 -13.59
CA PRO A 570 7.68 0.29 -12.23
C PRO A 570 6.85 1.20 -11.31
N THR A 571 6.22 0.64 -10.29
CA THR A 571 5.21 1.36 -9.48
C THR A 571 5.56 1.27 -7.99
N PRO A 572 6.43 2.17 -7.51
CA PRO A 572 6.77 2.28 -6.09
C PRO A 572 5.70 3.11 -5.37
N VAL A 573 4.62 2.47 -4.93
CA VAL A 573 3.57 3.14 -4.14
C VAL A 573 4.17 3.65 -2.84
N VAL A 574 4.04 4.95 -2.57
CA VAL A 574 4.52 5.60 -1.35
C VAL A 574 3.34 6.08 -0.55
N GLY A 575 3.22 5.65 0.70
CA GLY A 575 2.21 6.13 1.64
C GLY A 575 2.83 7.01 2.72
N VAL A 576 2.25 8.19 2.99
CA VAL A 576 2.72 9.13 4.00
C VAL A 576 1.69 9.29 5.10
N LEU A 577 2.14 9.13 6.35
CA LEU A 577 1.38 9.45 7.56
C LEU A 577 1.71 10.88 8.01
N GLY A 578 0.67 11.67 8.25
CA GLY A 578 0.74 12.97 8.89
C GLY A 578 -0.04 13.04 10.20
N VAL A 579 0.27 14.06 11.00
CA VAL A 579 -0.39 14.33 12.29
C VAL A 579 -0.92 15.75 12.29
N ILE A 580 -2.17 15.90 12.72
CA ILE A 580 -2.80 17.19 12.96
C ILE A 580 -3.20 17.29 14.43
N ASP A 581 -2.84 18.40 15.06
CA ASP A 581 -3.03 18.62 16.49
C ASP A 581 -4.50 18.86 16.85
N ASP A 582 -5.28 19.46 15.95
CA ASP A 582 -6.75 19.53 16.03
C ASP A 582 -7.36 19.48 14.63
N VAL A 583 -8.13 18.42 14.34
CA VAL A 583 -8.79 18.22 13.05
C VAL A 583 -9.73 19.37 12.69
N HIS A 584 -10.26 20.15 13.63
CA HIS A 584 -11.12 21.29 13.29
C HIS A 584 -10.41 22.36 12.45
N ARG A 585 -9.08 22.37 12.46
CA ARG A 585 -8.23 23.28 11.67
C ARG A 585 -7.78 22.68 10.33
N ARG A 586 -8.29 21.49 9.94
CA ARG A 586 -7.98 20.94 8.61
C ARG A 586 -8.36 21.93 7.52
N ILE A 587 -7.54 21.99 6.48
CA ILE A 587 -7.81 22.76 5.27
C ILE A 587 -8.56 21.84 4.29
N PRO A 588 -9.75 22.22 3.80
CA PRO A 588 -10.48 21.48 2.78
C PRO A 588 -9.97 21.79 1.36
N THR A 589 -10.38 20.99 0.38
CA THR A 589 -10.06 21.20 -1.05
C THR A 589 -11.02 22.16 -1.75
N GLY A 590 -12.31 22.14 -1.36
CA GLY A 590 -13.36 22.92 -2.03
C GLY A 590 -13.27 24.43 -1.81
N LEU A 591 -13.38 25.20 -2.90
CA LEU A 591 -13.42 26.67 -2.90
C LEU A 591 -14.74 27.23 -2.37
N GLY A 592 -14.77 28.52 -1.99
CA GLY A 592 -16.03 29.23 -1.71
C GLY A 592 -16.55 29.07 -0.29
N THR A 593 -15.68 28.71 0.65
CA THR A 593 -16.06 28.70 2.07
C THR A 593 -16.31 30.12 2.59
N GLU A 594 -15.63 31.11 2.00
CA GLU A 594 -15.84 32.53 2.24
C GLU A 594 -15.98 33.33 0.92
N PRO A 595 -16.85 34.35 0.85
CA PRO A 595 -17.01 35.15 -0.36
C PRO A 595 -15.75 35.92 -0.77
N GLY A 596 -15.36 35.76 -2.03
CA GLY A 596 -14.30 36.55 -2.66
C GLY A 596 -12.87 36.19 -2.22
N GLU A 597 -12.65 34.98 -1.74
CA GLU A 597 -11.32 34.40 -1.51
C GLU A 597 -10.37 34.66 -2.69
N THR A 598 -9.14 35.06 -2.39
CA THR A 598 -8.09 35.23 -3.39
C THR A 598 -7.45 33.86 -3.67
N LEU A 599 -7.32 33.51 -4.94
CA LEU A 599 -6.61 32.30 -5.37
C LEU A 599 -5.13 32.62 -5.59
N ILE A 600 -4.27 31.89 -4.91
CA ILE A 600 -2.82 32.04 -4.94
C ILE A 600 -2.19 30.70 -5.35
N LEU A 601 -1.30 30.76 -6.33
CA LEU A 601 -0.44 29.66 -6.72
C LEU A 601 0.86 29.76 -5.92
N LEU A 602 1.19 28.71 -5.16
CA LEU A 602 2.47 28.52 -4.51
C LEU A 602 3.39 27.72 -5.44
N GLY A 603 4.68 28.09 -5.48
CA GLY A 603 5.68 27.44 -6.33
C GLY A 603 5.77 28.05 -7.74
N GLU A 604 6.52 27.39 -8.62
CA GLU A 604 6.88 27.89 -9.95
C GLU A 604 6.53 26.86 -11.02
N THR A 605 5.89 27.30 -12.10
CA THR A 605 5.58 26.45 -13.25
C THR A 605 6.74 26.49 -14.25
N ARG A 606 7.21 25.32 -14.67
CA ARG A 606 8.24 25.15 -15.72
C ARG A 606 7.61 24.48 -16.95
N ASP A 607 8.31 24.50 -18.09
CA ASP A 607 7.87 23.74 -19.27
C ASP A 607 8.26 22.26 -19.11
N GLU A 608 7.58 21.58 -18.18
CA GLU A 608 7.78 20.17 -17.83
C GLU A 608 6.52 19.38 -18.19
N LEU A 609 6.48 18.84 -19.42
CA LEU A 609 5.35 18.06 -19.98
C LEU A 609 5.71 16.63 -20.39
N ASP A 610 6.99 16.28 -20.31
CA ASP A 610 7.46 14.94 -20.57
C ASP A 610 6.83 13.96 -19.56
N GLY A 611 6.26 12.85 -20.05
CA GLY A 611 5.57 11.86 -19.22
C GLY A 611 4.17 12.27 -18.69
N SER A 612 3.77 13.53 -18.84
CA SER A 612 2.49 14.08 -18.35
C SER A 612 1.25 13.36 -18.89
N ILE A 613 0.12 13.56 -18.20
CA ILE A 613 -1.18 13.07 -18.67
C ILE A 613 -1.63 13.79 -19.93
N TRP A 614 -1.28 15.07 -20.11
CA TRP A 614 -1.52 15.76 -21.39
C TRP A 614 -0.86 15.01 -22.56
N ALA A 615 0.43 14.68 -22.44
CA ALA A 615 1.16 13.94 -23.47
C ALA A 615 0.55 12.55 -23.73
N GLN A 616 0.01 11.90 -22.69
CA GLN A 616 -0.69 10.63 -22.83
C GLN A 616 -2.03 10.77 -23.56
N VAL A 617 -2.90 11.66 -23.09
CA VAL A 617 -4.29 11.78 -23.57
C VAL A 617 -4.37 12.40 -24.96
N GLU A 618 -3.50 13.36 -25.27
CA GLU A 618 -3.50 14.02 -26.58
C GLU A 618 -2.70 13.26 -27.64
N HIS A 619 -1.65 12.55 -27.24
CA HIS A 619 -0.66 12.04 -28.18
C HIS A 619 -0.27 10.57 -28.00
N ASP A 620 -0.82 9.87 -27.00
CA ASP A 620 -0.43 8.50 -26.63
C ASP A 620 1.10 8.37 -26.47
N HIS A 621 1.72 9.39 -25.87
CA HIS A 621 3.17 9.52 -25.78
C HIS A 621 3.67 9.23 -24.37
N LEU A 622 4.80 8.52 -24.28
CA LEU A 622 5.59 8.36 -23.06
C LEU A 622 7.08 8.44 -23.41
N GLY A 623 7.72 9.54 -23.04
CA GLY A 623 9.13 9.82 -23.28
C GLY A 623 9.56 11.13 -22.62
N GLY A 624 10.86 11.41 -22.65
CA GLY A 624 11.43 12.60 -22.03
C GLY A 624 11.92 12.39 -20.59
N LEU A 625 11.96 13.47 -19.80
CA LEU A 625 12.39 13.45 -18.40
C LEU A 625 11.24 13.81 -17.45
N PRO A 626 11.09 13.14 -16.30
CA PRO A 626 10.04 13.52 -15.35
C PRO A 626 10.32 14.92 -14.75
N PRO A 627 9.30 15.57 -14.14
CA PRO A 627 9.46 16.86 -13.48
C PRO A 627 10.60 16.89 -12.45
N GLN A 628 11.23 18.05 -12.29
CA GLN A 628 12.30 18.21 -11.30
C GLN A 628 11.75 18.19 -9.87
N VAL A 629 12.37 17.37 -9.03
CA VAL A 629 12.08 17.28 -7.59
C VAL A 629 12.88 18.32 -6.82
N ASP A 630 12.22 19.05 -5.92
CA ASP A 630 12.85 19.91 -4.91
C ASP A 630 12.24 19.62 -3.53
N LEU A 631 12.84 18.69 -2.79
CA LEU A 631 12.33 18.28 -1.47
C LEU A 631 12.45 19.39 -0.41
N ALA A 632 13.40 20.31 -0.57
CA ALA A 632 13.49 21.46 0.32
C ALA A 632 12.31 22.43 0.09
N ARG A 633 11.86 22.55 -1.17
CA ARG A 633 10.63 23.27 -1.49
C ARG A 633 9.40 22.60 -0.91
N GLU A 634 9.28 21.26 -1.00
CA GLU A 634 8.16 20.53 -0.41
C GLU A 634 8.09 20.75 1.11
N GLN A 635 9.23 20.66 1.80
CA GLN A 635 9.33 20.95 3.23
C GLN A 635 8.87 22.38 3.55
N LEU A 636 9.34 23.37 2.79
CA LEU A 636 8.97 24.78 2.99
C LEU A 636 7.45 25.02 2.78
N ILE A 637 6.87 24.41 1.75
CA ILE A 637 5.43 24.46 1.48
C ILE A 637 4.66 23.87 2.66
N SER A 638 5.06 22.70 3.14
CA SER A 638 4.44 22.04 4.30
C SER A 638 4.46 22.92 5.54
N GLU A 639 5.60 23.53 5.86
CA GLU A 639 5.72 24.44 7.01
C GLU A 639 4.83 25.69 6.90
N ILE A 640 4.61 26.19 5.68
CA ILE A 640 3.72 27.32 5.41
C ILE A 640 2.26 26.90 5.56
N LEU A 641 1.87 25.74 5.02
CA LEU A 641 0.50 25.22 5.09
C LEU A 641 0.10 24.87 6.52
N VAL A 642 0.97 24.20 7.28
CA VAL A 642 0.75 23.89 8.70
C VAL A 642 0.62 25.19 9.52
N SER A 643 1.44 26.21 9.23
CA SER A 643 1.32 27.52 9.89
C SER A 643 0.02 28.23 9.51
N GLY A 644 -0.36 28.17 8.23
CA GLY A 644 -1.58 28.77 7.70
C GLY A 644 -2.85 28.13 8.26
N SER A 645 -2.88 26.80 8.38
CA SER A 645 -3.94 26.04 9.05
C SER A 645 -4.07 26.45 10.51
N ARG A 646 -2.95 26.48 11.25
CA ARG A 646 -2.95 26.84 12.68
C ARG A 646 -3.51 28.24 12.94
N ASP A 647 -3.18 29.19 12.06
CA ASP A 647 -3.54 30.60 12.20
C ASP A 647 -4.84 30.98 11.50
N GLY A 648 -5.51 30.04 10.80
CA GLY A 648 -6.74 30.27 10.05
C GLY A 648 -6.57 31.18 8.83
N MET A 649 -5.40 31.16 8.19
CA MET A 649 -5.10 32.02 7.03
C MET A 649 -5.53 31.43 5.69
N ILE A 650 -5.78 30.12 5.63
CA ILE A 650 -6.08 29.39 4.41
C ILE A 650 -7.46 28.78 4.57
N SER A 651 -8.32 28.99 3.59
CA SER A 651 -9.68 28.49 3.61
C SER A 651 -9.88 27.24 2.75
N ALA A 652 -9.07 27.10 1.69
CA ALA A 652 -8.95 25.87 0.92
C ALA A 652 -7.52 25.69 0.35
N ALA A 653 -7.11 24.45 0.12
CA ALA A 653 -5.85 24.12 -0.54
C ALA A 653 -5.99 22.83 -1.35
N HIS A 654 -5.28 22.76 -2.47
CA HIS A 654 -5.21 21.58 -3.33
C HIS A 654 -3.83 21.51 -3.98
N ASP A 655 -3.21 20.34 -3.98
CA ASP A 655 -1.94 20.12 -4.64
C ASP A 655 -2.07 20.27 -6.17
N ILE A 656 -0.93 20.49 -6.85
CA ILE A 656 -0.89 20.50 -8.32
C ILE A 656 -0.01 19.34 -8.76
N SER A 657 -0.66 18.32 -9.31
CA SER A 657 -0.12 17.03 -9.73
C SER A 657 -0.46 16.77 -11.21
N GLU A 658 -1.06 15.61 -11.49
CA GLU A 658 -1.43 15.16 -12.83
C GLU A 658 -2.50 16.09 -13.45
N GLY A 659 -2.33 16.44 -14.73
CA GLY A 659 -3.23 17.38 -15.42
C GLY A 659 -2.96 18.87 -15.16
N GLY A 660 -2.12 19.20 -14.17
CA GLY A 660 -1.64 20.55 -13.92
C GLY A 660 -2.67 21.50 -13.31
N LEU A 661 -2.36 22.80 -13.32
CA LEU A 661 -3.13 23.83 -12.61
C LEU A 661 -4.61 23.84 -12.98
N ILE A 662 -4.96 23.65 -14.25
CA ILE A 662 -6.37 23.75 -14.66
C ILE A 662 -7.20 22.57 -14.14
N GLN A 663 -6.62 21.37 -14.03
CA GLN A 663 -7.27 20.21 -13.41
C GLN A 663 -7.56 20.52 -11.93
N THR A 664 -6.54 20.95 -11.18
CA THR A 664 -6.65 21.37 -9.77
C THR A 664 -7.73 22.44 -9.57
N VAL A 665 -7.81 23.46 -10.44
CA VAL A 665 -8.82 24.51 -10.34
C VAL A 665 -10.23 23.94 -10.54
N VAL A 666 -10.41 23.04 -11.51
CA VAL A 666 -11.72 22.42 -11.78
C VAL A 666 -12.14 21.52 -10.63
N GLU A 667 -11.25 20.68 -10.11
CA GLU A 667 -11.53 19.81 -8.97
C GLU A 667 -11.91 20.59 -7.73
N ALA A 668 -11.15 21.64 -7.39
CA ALA A 668 -11.44 22.51 -6.25
C ALA A 668 -12.76 23.28 -6.41
N ALA A 669 -13.06 23.75 -7.63
CA ALA A 669 -14.32 24.44 -7.94
C ALA A 669 -15.53 23.49 -7.86
N LEU A 670 -15.41 22.26 -8.38
CA LEU A 670 -16.48 21.26 -8.32
C LEU A 670 -16.73 20.75 -6.90
N ALA A 671 -15.66 20.56 -6.11
CA ALA A 671 -15.74 20.16 -4.70
C ALA A 671 -16.38 21.24 -3.82
N GLY A 672 -16.11 22.51 -4.12
CA GLY A 672 -16.72 23.66 -3.45
C GLY A 672 -18.08 24.09 -4.01
N GLU A 673 -18.53 23.46 -5.11
CA GLU A 673 -19.71 23.90 -5.89
C GLU A 673 -19.69 25.40 -6.24
N THR A 674 -18.50 25.97 -6.42
CA THR A 674 -18.31 27.42 -6.54
C THR A 674 -17.40 27.75 -7.72
N ALA A 675 -17.83 28.70 -8.54
CA ALA A 675 -17.09 29.15 -9.70
C ALA A 675 -15.90 30.05 -9.31
N CYS A 676 -14.96 30.23 -10.23
CA CYS A 676 -13.83 31.12 -10.03
C CYS A 676 -13.35 31.73 -11.34
N ARG A 677 -12.57 32.80 -11.23
CA ARG A 677 -11.87 33.42 -12.34
C ARG A 677 -10.36 33.34 -12.12
N ILE A 678 -9.68 32.77 -13.10
CA ILE A 678 -8.23 32.64 -13.18
C ILE A 678 -7.66 33.72 -14.09
N LEU A 679 -6.63 34.41 -13.61
CA LEU A 679 -5.81 35.37 -14.32
C LEU A 679 -4.39 34.79 -14.42
N LEU A 680 -3.96 34.54 -15.65
CA LEU A 680 -2.60 34.07 -15.92
C LEU A 680 -1.59 35.22 -15.72
N PRO A 681 -0.38 34.93 -15.21
CA PRO A 681 0.67 35.94 -15.10
C PRO A 681 1.00 36.60 -16.45
N GLU A 682 1.35 37.88 -16.44
CA GLU A 682 1.66 38.62 -17.66
C GLU A 682 2.88 38.00 -18.38
N GLY A 683 2.71 37.71 -19.69
CA GLY A 683 3.77 37.11 -20.52
C GLY A 683 3.98 35.61 -20.30
N ALA A 684 3.19 34.95 -19.44
CA ALA A 684 3.22 33.51 -19.30
C ALA A 684 2.61 32.81 -20.52
N ASP A 685 3.16 31.66 -20.89
CA ASP A 685 2.57 30.77 -21.88
C ASP A 685 1.31 30.12 -21.26
N PRO A 686 0.10 30.36 -21.81
CA PRO A 686 -1.13 29.82 -21.25
C PRO A 686 -1.15 28.30 -21.17
N PHE A 687 -0.65 27.61 -22.20
CA PHE A 687 -0.65 26.16 -22.23
C PHE A 687 0.27 25.59 -21.14
N VAL A 688 1.50 26.09 -21.05
CA VAL A 688 2.46 25.63 -20.03
C VAL A 688 1.93 25.92 -18.62
N THR A 689 1.35 27.11 -18.41
CA THR A 689 0.84 27.52 -17.10
C THR A 689 -0.31 26.63 -16.62
N LEU A 690 -1.22 26.26 -17.54
CA LEU A 690 -2.42 25.49 -17.23
C LEU A 690 -2.15 24.00 -17.10
N PHE A 691 -1.32 23.42 -17.97
CA PHE A 691 -1.23 21.95 -18.14
C PHE A 691 0.08 21.33 -17.68
N SER A 692 1.10 22.12 -17.31
CA SER A 692 2.33 21.53 -16.78
C SER A 692 2.13 20.91 -15.40
N GLU A 693 2.81 19.78 -15.19
CA GLU A 693 2.80 18.95 -13.99
C GLU A 693 4.07 19.17 -13.14
N SER A 694 4.72 20.34 -13.23
CA SER A 694 5.83 20.72 -12.32
C SER A 694 5.49 20.44 -10.85
N ALA A 695 6.38 19.73 -10.16
CA ALA A 695 6.25 19.41 -8.72
C ALA A 695 6.49 20.64 -7.82
N GLY A 696 6.18 20.52 -6.51
CA GLY A 696 6.39 21.60 -5.54
C GLY A 696 5.45 22.79 -5.71
N ARG A 697 4.19 22.54 -6.09
CA ARG A 697 3.15 23.55 -6.28
C ARG A 697 1.84 23.21 -5.60
N VAL A 698 1.13 24.24 -5.13
CA VAL A 698 -0.17 24.12 -4.44
C VAL A 698 -1.03 25.33 -4.81
N LEU A 699 -2.30 25.10 -5.11
CA LEU A 699 -3.32 26.13 -5.19
C LEU A 699 -3.89 26.37 -3.79
N VAL A 700 -3.91 27.62 -3.32
CA VAL A 700 -4.55 27.99 -2.05
C VAL A 700 -5.59 29.08 -2.25
N ALA A 701 -6.72 28.92 -1.57
CA ALA A 701 -7.73 29.96 -1.38
C ALA A 701 -7.47 30.66 -0.04
N VAL A 702 -7.36 31.98 -0.09
CA VAL A 702 -7.03 32.80 1.07
C VAL A 702 -8.12 33.86 1.26
N PRO A 703 -8.73 33.94 2.46
CA PRO A 703 -9.65 35.02 2.80
C PRO A 703 -9.03 36.39 2.51
N ARG A 704 -9.83 37.33 1.99
CA ARG A 704 -9.32 38.67 1.61
C ARG A 704 -8.68 39.42 2.78
N SER A 705 -9.15 39.17 4.01
CA SER A 705 -8.58 39.73 5.23
C SER A 705 -7.17 39.22 5.53
N GLU A 706 -6.85 38.00 5.10
CA GLU A 706 -5.58 37.33 5.40
C GLU A 706 -4.57 37.41 4.24
N GLU A 707 -4.99 37.80 3.03
CA GLU A 707 -4.12 37.87 1.82
C GLU A 707 -2.77 38.56 2.10
N THR A 708 -2.77 39.72 2.78
CA THR A 708 -1.54 40.47 3.08
C THR A 708 -0.65 39.77 4.11
N ARG A 709 -1.25 39.05 5.07
CA ARG A 709 -0.50 38.33 6.10
C ARG A 709 0.12 37.06 5.53
N PHE A 710 -0.67 36.32 4.74
CA PHE A 710 -0.23 35.10 4.09
C PHE A 710 0.91 35.36 3.07
N SER A 711 0.73 36.32 2.16
CA SER A 711 1.76 36.72 1.18
C SER A 711 3.09 37.14 1.85
N LYS A 712 3.02 37.94 2.92
CA LYS A 712 4.22 38.33 3.68
C LYS A 712 4.91 37.14 4.36
N MET A 713 4.15 36.12 4.78
CA MET A 713 4.74 34.89 5.31
C MET A 713 5.49 34.12 4.22
N CYS A 714 4.91 34.01 3.02
CA CYS A 714 5.58 33.41 1.86
C CYS A 714 6.85 34.18 1.50
N ASP A 715 6.78 35.51 1.40
CA ASP A 715 7.95 36.36 1.11
C ASP A 715 9.05 36.21 2.16
N ALA A 716 8.68 36.24 3.45
CA ALA A 716 9.64 36.16 4.55
C ALA A 716 10.36 34.80 4.61
N ARG A 717 9.72 33.72 4.17
CA ARG A 717 10.33 32.39 4.08
C ARG A 717 10.91 32.06 2.71
N GLY A 718 10.80 32.98 1.75
CA GLY A 718 11.34 32.82 0.40
C GLY A 718 10.60 31.78 -0.45
N LEU A 719 9.29 31.60 -0.24
CA LEU A 719 8.45 30.76 -1.10
C LEU A 719 7.85 31.61 -2.23
N PRO A 720 8.25 31.41 -3.50
CA PRO A 720 7.55 31.92 -4.67
C PRO A 720 6.04 31.69 -4.61
N TRP A 721 5.30 32.75 -4.86
CA TRP A 721 3.86 32.73 -4.95
C TRP A 721 3.38 33.77 -5.95
N VAL A 722 2.21 33.54 -6.54
CA VAL A 722 1.57 34.50 -7.42
C VAL A 722 0.06 34.44 -7.23
N ARG A 723 -0.57 35.62 -7.17
CA ARG A 723 -2.03 35.74 -7.20
C ARG A 723 -2.50 35.40 -8.61
N ILE A 724 -3.32 34.37 -8.73
CA ILE A 724 -3.81 33.86 -10.02
C ILE A 724 -5.33 33.93 -10.15
N GLY A 725 -6.07 34.44 -9.16
CA GLY A 725 -7.50 34.49 -9.33
C GLY A 725 -8.28 34.93 -8.11
N VAL A 726 -9.59 34.73 -8.22
CA VAL A 726 -10.56 34.99 -7.16
C VAL A 726 -11.73 34.03 -7.33
N VAL A 727 -12.30 33.59 -6.21
CA VAL A 727 -13.57 32.87 -6.19
C VAL A 727 -14.70 33.82 -6.57
N ASP A 728 -15.66 33.35 -7.37
CA ASP A 728 -16.77 34.16 -7.91
C ASP A 728 -18.12 33.45 -7.74
N ASP A 729 -18.71 33.61 -6.55
CA ASP A 729 -20.02 33.04 -6.18
C ASP A 729 -21.19 33.53 -7.07
N GLY A 730 -20.98 34.60 -7.85
CA GLY A 730 -21.98 35.14 -8.78
C GLY A 730 -21.96 34.52 -10.18
N SER A 731 -20.96 33.68 -10.45
CA SER A 731 -20.75 33.00 -11.74
C SER A 731 -21.17 31.53 -11.67
N ASP A 732 -21.55 30.95 -12.81
CA ASP A 732 -21.78 29.52 -12.97
C ASP A 732 -20.63 28.82 -13.72
N SER A 733 -19.52 29.54 -13.95
CA SER A 733 -18.46 29.13 -14.87
C SER A 733 -17.06 29.38 -14.31
N VAL A 734 -16.16 28.41 -14.51
CA VAL A 734 -14.72 28.61 -14.35
C VAL A 734 -14.21 29.38 -15.57
N GLU A 735 -13.71 30.60 -15.35
CA GLU A 735 -13.19 31.47 -16.39
C GLU A 735 -11.65 31.54 -16.33
N VAL A 736 -10.97 31.20 -17.41
CA VAL A 736 -9.56 31.56 -17.61
C VAL A 736 -9.54 32.84 -18.45
N GLN A 737 -9.31 33.98 -17.79
CA GLN A 737 -9.54 35.30 -18.36
C GLN A 737 -8.73 35.52 -19.65
N GLY A 738 -9.43 35.87 -20.72
CA GLY A 738 -8.83 36.09 -22.04
C GLY A 738 -8.52 34.83 -22.84
N GLN A 739 -8.81 33.63 -22.30
CA GLN A 739 -8.63 32.35 -22.99
C GLN A 739 -9.99 31.68 -23.24
N PHE A 740 -10.68 31.21 -22.20
CA PHE A 740 -11.95 30.50 -22.31
C PHE A 740 -12.76 30.53 -21.01
N SER A 741 -14.01 30.07 -21.08
CA SER A 741 -14.90 29.88 -19.92
C SER A 741 -15.71 28.61 -20.11
N VAL A 742 -15.89 27.82 -19.04
CA VAL A 742 -16.67 26.57 -19.04
C VAL A 742 -17.58 26.53 -17.82
N LYS A 743 -18.84 26.16 -18.03
CA LYS A 743 -19.82 26.02 -16.95
C LYS A 743 -19.46 24.88 -16.01
N LEU A 744 -19.76 25.05 -14.72
CA LEU A 744 -19.59 23.99 -13.72
C LEU A 744 -20.37 22.72 -14.10
N ASP A 745 -21.56 22.84 -14.68
CA ASP A 745 -22.35 21.69 -15.13
C ASP A 745 -21.65 20.90 -16.24
N ASP A 746 -21.02 21.61 -17.20
CA ASP A 746 -20.31 20.97 -18.31
C ASP A 746 -19.02 20.29 -17.81
N LEU A 747 -18.29 20.95 -16.90
CA LEU A 747 -17.11 20.38 -16.24
C LEU A 747 -17.50 19.14 -15.42
N ARG A 748 -18.58 19.21 -14.66
CA ARG A 748 -19.09 18.08 -13.87
C ARG A 748 -19.47 16.91 -14.75
N ALA A 749 -20.18 17.16 -15.86
CA ALA A 749 -20.57 16.11 -16.79
C ALA A 749 -19.36 15.41 -17.42
N ALA A 750 -18.33 16.17 -17.80
CA ALA A 750 -17.07 15.61 -18.31
C ALA A 750 -16.31 14.82 -17.23
N HIS A 751 -16.18 15.39 -16.03
CA HIS A 751 -15.41 14.80 -14.93
C HIS A 751 -16.05 13.55 -14.34
N GLU A 752 -17.36 13.57 -14.06
CA GLU A 752 -18.06 12.48 -13.37
C GLU A 752 -18.62 11.40 -14.33
N GLY A 753 -18.69 11.67 -15.64
CA GLY A 753 -19.39 10.81 -16.60
C GLY A 753 -18.65 9.55 -17.05
N THR A 754 -17.32 9.55 -17.01
CA THR A 754 -16.49 8.54 -17.69
C THR A 754 -16.58 7.14 -17.07
N LEU A 755 -16.31 6.99 -15.77
CA LEU A 755 -16.36 5.66 -15.12
C LEU A 755 -17.78 5.07 -15.11
N PRO A 756 -18.86 5.83 -14.82
CA PRO A 756 -20.22 5.33 -14.96
C PRO A 756 -20.57 4.89 -16.39
N ALA A 757 -20.08 5.58 -17.42
CA ALA A 757 -20.31 5.15 -18.80
C ALA A 757 -19.57 3.84 -19.13
N LEU A 758 -18.35 3.67 -18.62
CA LEU A 758 -17.53 2.48 -18.86
C LEU A 758 -17.97 1.26 -18.03
N PHE A 759 -18.44 1.46 -16.80
CA PHE A 759 -18.65 0.38 -15.83
C PHE A 759 -20.05 0.36 -15.20
N GLY A 760 -20.80 1.46 -15.25
CA GLY A 760 -22.11 1.62 -14.59
C GLY A 760 -23.29 0.89 -15.25
N ASN A 761 -23.07 0.15 -16.35
CA ASN A 761 -24.11 -0.65 -17.02
C ASN A 761 -23.62 -2.04 -17.40
N SER A 762 -23.94 -3.03 -16.58
CA SER A 762 -24.30 -4.39 -17.02
C SER A 762 -25.39 -4.90 -16.09
N ASP A 763 -26.50 -5.33 -16.67
CA ASP A 763 -27.78 -5.68 -16.03
C ASP A 763 -27.68 -6.50 -14.73
N HIS A 764 -28.67 -6.24 -13.87
CA HIS A 764 -29.13 -7.09 -12.76
C HIS A 764 -29.20 -8.59 -13.08
#